data_AF-A0A7Y5GZJ8-F1
#
_entry.id   AF-A0A7Y5GZJ8-F1
#
_cell.length_a   1.000
_cell.length_b   1.000
_cell.length_c   1.000
_cell.angle_alpha   90.00
_cell.angle_beta   90.00
_cell.angle_gamma   90.00
#
_symmetry.space_group_name_H-M   'P 1'
#
loop_
_entity.id
_entity.type
_entity.pdbx_description
1 polymer ?
#
loop_
_entity_poly.entity_id
_entity_poly.type
_entity_poly.pdbx_seq_one_letter_code
_entity_poly.pdbx_strand_id
1 'polypeptide(L)'
;MAKTLTVAMLLGAVVGIVACKEDPESSGKNSLAQDATTDGDNASGESNDTQLEFPDGFNWSGPDMLNEADAVDTSVIDDGTGHSDGADDREIVEGIDTQSDTMDSPCDSPNDCRASFVSQCTEPLCVQGHCVKSPLQDETTCDDGLECTIDDVCIAGQCAGDAVCVCKTTADCLIYEDGNLCNGTLVCVDQQCVVDASTVVSCASSGDPCLENYCDNADGQCTAAPVSNGTSCDDLNACTTTDSCADGVCKGIATLCDDNNSCTVDTCVEGKCITTPVGGLCNDGDPCTTGDTCLSGACVGQPASKCYCTNDSDCVAFDDDDLCNGTLVCLDNQCTLDLATVVSCEAPPCKTSTCDKSTGKCVGSNLTNGTGCDDGDPCTTNDQCTNGSCKGTDIAVCQCVTTEDCASFEDGNLCNGTLKCQDNTCVVAPETVIKCSGVTTVCQTQVCEPSSGKCSSAPVNNGTPCDDGDACTVADVCGNGKCSPGAPKPCNDGNSCTSDLCSAGQCVNLPLNGQPCDDGNACTVGDACVNGSCAAGPDNGCCSESQIMLGGKAYCTIQEAVDVAKAGDIITLGPLTYTESVVVGKAITIQAAATPFPNIKSESTTKPVFRFTSGAVGAKLYKLNLFNGNSSVVVDTGAQVEVNTCNPKSYLNSGIRVAGGKATLINVFVSNIGQTAIADGVRVELGGTATISGGTIEQHLGRGLYVAGGTLTVSDGAKIQSNQGMGAFVENSGSLSISGASFSSNSIAAVRANNGAVTITNATISTTAATSSTDGVGLWLSACTTPVQITGLQVTGSAADGVRLENCVATLSGNLTVSGSANRGIAVLSGSTATISWATVTGSTNANVYVLSASAAISNSVLSGAKNAANGHGAIFTSCTGTCSLSSTTVDANTASGITVTNSTVSISGQSTIKNNLVFGVEGNNNCNLDIKDSTISGNSVIGVLVDNCKTTVTNTTITGTKVTVAGSGDAIQMTACKAGSAVESSYLNSNGRHGIFALTCPGLVVTKTEFANNVMYGCGVLSTTGFLWTQNTVLSNGNYGMYAQGSTGGTISDNTVTNNGNTGIFLAESAAMVKNNVVSYTTFPTASGGDGIGLVGAVSGGKPVTPKSTFEGNQVKFNNRHGFYVLSAQADIIGNYAENNNNSGLYIQPAAIVTVENNTVAANGKTGMVCGPGLTFVSCANNLFSSNPTDMTPYCPTSCKL
;
A
#
# COMPACT_ATOMS: atom_id res chain seq x y z
N MET A 1 -30.86 -41.96 -25.49
CA MET A 1 -31.51 -43.28 -25.73
C MET A 1 -30.42 -44.36 -25.64
N ALA A 2 -30.64 -45.63 -25.27
CA ALA A 2 -31.61 -46.25 -24.34
C ALA A 2 -31.36 -47.78 -24.31
N LYS A 3 -30.99 -48.35 -23.14
CA LYS A 3 -30.95 -49.81 -22.84
C LYS A 3 -29.87 -50.61 -23.64
N THR A 4 -29.47 -51.84 -23.30
CA THR A 4 -30.14 -52.88 -22.47
C THR A 4 -29.18 -53.76 -21.64
N LEU A 5 -29.72 -54.33 -20.57
CA LEU A 5 -29.16 -55.20 -19.52
C LEU A 5 -28.96 -56.68 -19.94
N THR A 6 -27.92 -57.35 -19.43
CA THR A 6 -27.99 -58.78 -19.01
C THR A 6 -26.97 -59.12 -17.90
N VAL A 7 -27.26 -60.15 -17.07
CA VAL A 7 -26.48 -60.60 -15.89
C VAL A 7 -26.57 -62.14 -15.76
N ALA A 8 -25.68 -62.76 -14.95
CA ALA A 8 -25.71 -64.16 -14.45
C ALA A 8 -25.16 -65.25 -15.42
N MET A 9 -24.66 -66.43 -15.01
CA MET A 9 -24.53 -67.08 -13.68
C MET A 9 -23.57 -68.30 -13.76
N LEU A 10 -22.91 -68.75 -12.67
CA LEU A 10 -22.71 -70.20 -12.32
C LEU A 10 -21.98 -70.46 -10.97
N LEU A 11 -22.07 -71.71 -10.49
CA LEU A 11 -21.63 -72.27 -9.18
C LEU A 11 -20.19 -72.85 -9.24
N GLY A 12 -19.49 -73.31 -8.18
CA GLY A 12 -19.72 -73.25 -6.72
C GLY A 12 -19.22 -74.47 -5.89
N ALA A 13 -18.40 -74.21 -4.85
CA ALA A 13 -18.18 -74.97 -3.58
C ALA A 13 -17.33 -76.30 -3.48
N VAL A 14 -16.88 -76.57 -2.23
CA VAL A 14 -16.65 -77.88 -1.51
C VAL A 14 -15.21 -78.27 -1.03
N VAL A 15 -14.96 -78.13 0.29
CA VAL A 15 -14.10 -78.92 1.26
C VAL A 15 -12.56 -79.02 1.04
N GLY A 16 -11.67 -79.01 2.06
CA GLY A 16 -11.77 -78.85 3.54
C GLY A 16 -10.92 -79.88 4.37
N ILE A 17 -10.49 -79.57 5.61
CA ILE A 17 -9.97 -80.50 6.68
C ILE A 17 -9.74 -79.74 8.04
N VAL A 18 -9.71 -80.44 9.20
CA VAL A 18 -9.77 -79.85 10.58
C VAL A 18 -8.91 -80.57 11.65
N ALA A 19 -8.37 -79.81 12.62
CA ALA A 19 -7.92 -80.15 14.00
C ALA A 19 -7.53 -78.82 14.75
N CYS A 20 -7.24 -78.66 16.06
CA CYS A 20 -7.54 -79.20 17.42
C CYS A 20 -6.82 -78.24 18.46
N LYS A 21 -6.95 -78.19 19.79
CA LYS A 21 -7.62 -78.99 20.87
C LYS A 21 -7.74 -78.14 22.17
N GLU A 22 -8.76 -78.37 23.00
CA GLU A 22 -8.85 -78.28 24.50
C GLU A 22 -8.26 -77.08 25.32
N ASP A 23 -9.13 -76.17 25.81
CA ASP A 23 -9.72 -76.04 27.20
C ASP A 23 -8.86 -76.20 28.50
N PRO A 24 -9.30 -75.71 29.71
CA PRO A 24 -10.11 -74.51 30.10
C PRO A 24 -9.76 -73.80 31.46
N GLU A 25 -10.45 -72.67 31.75
CA GLU A 25 -10.95 -72.08 33.04
C GLU A 25 -10.18 -72.00 34.43
N SER A 26 -10.13 -70.74 34.97
CA SER A 26 -10.56 -70.26 36.32
C SER A 26 -9.60 -69.97 37.53
N SER A 27 -10.07 -69.03 38.39
CA SER A 27 -9.61 -68.59 39.76
C SER A 27 -8.35 -67.68 39.88
N GLY A 28 -8.21 -66.74 40.86
CA GLY A 28 -9.20 -66.18 41.80
C GLY A 28 -8.69 -65.32 43.01
N LYS A 29 -8.79 -63.97 42.91
CA LYS A 29 -8.86 -62.91 43.98
C LYS A 29 -7.67 -62.48 44.89
N ASN A 30 -7.52 -61.13 44.96
CA ASN A 30 -7.24 -60.21 46.09
C ASN A 30 -5.94 -60.19 46.94
N SER A 31 -5.20 -59.06 46.85
CA SER A 31 -4.99 -58.05 47.93
C SER A 31 -4.30 -56.80 47.32
N LEU A 32 -4.89 -55.60 47.31
CA LEU A 32 -5.05 -54.56 48.36
C LEU A 32 -3.77 -53.78 48.73
N ALA A 33 -3.75 -52.48 48.34
CA ALA A 33 -3.27 -51.23 48.97
C ALA A 33 -2.09 -51.25 50.00
N GLN A 34 -1.29 -50.18 50.19
CA GLN A 34 -1.58 -48.74 50.05
C GLN A 34 -0.29 -47.89 49.92
N ASP A 35 -0.45 -46.57 49.72
CA ASP A 35 0.57 -45.51 49.55
C ASP A 35 1.04 -44.86 50.88
N ALA A 36 2.17 -44.13 50.89
CA ALA A 36 2.43 -42.86 51.62
C ALA A 36 3.93 -42.46 51.82
N THR A 37 4.33 -41.28 51.29
CA THR A 37 5.22 -40.22 51.90
C THR A 37 6.65 -40.55 52.43
N THR A 38 7.70 -39.73 52.21
CA THR A 38 7.96 -38.38 52.80
C THR A 38 9.22 -37.70 52.21
N ASP A 39 9.37 -36.39 52.44
CA ASP A 39 10.54 -35.47 52.58
C ASP A 39 12.00 -36.01 52.50
N GLY A 40 13.05 -35.22 52.18
CA GLY A 40 13.15 -33.79 51.85
C GLY A 40 14.56 -33.18 52.10
N ASP A 41 14.74 -31.90 51.75
CA ASP A 41 15.70 -30.89 52.27
C ASP A 41 17.25 -30.91 52.06
N ASN A 42 17.73 -29.75 51.55
CA ASN A 42 18.91 -28.94 51.97
C ASN A 42 20.40 -29.39 51.81
N ALA A 43 21.19 -28.64 50.99
CA ALA A 43 22.17 -27.61 51.45
C ALA A 43 23.43 -27.40 50.55
N SER A 44 23.89 -26.14 50.41
CA SER A 44 25.20 -25.65 49.87
C SER A 44 25.53 -25.95 48.38
N GLY A 45 26.45 -25.23 47.69
CA GLY A 45 27.15 -23.98 48.03
C GLY A 45 28.43 -23.74 47.20
N GLU A 46 28.62 -22.49 46.73
CA GLU A 46 29.88 -21.86 46.20
C GLU A 46 30.58 -22.38 44.90
N SER A 47 30.58 -21.49 43.90
CA SER A 47 31.74 -21.03 43.09
C SER A 47 32.49 -21.90 42.04
N ASN A 48 32.74 -21.23 40.91
CA ASN A 48 33.96 -21.20 40.06
C ASN A 48 34.37 -22.35 39.12
N ASP A 49 34.64 -21.89 37.88
CA ASP A 49 35.80 -22.16 37.02
C ASP A 49 36.09 -23.61 36.58
N THR A 50 35.88 -23.86 35.28
CA THR A 50 36.48 -25.00 34.56
C THR A 50 36.99 -24.53 33.19
N GLN A 51 38.31 -24.64 33.00
CA GLN A 51 38.89 -24.66 31.66
C GLN A 51 38.49 -25.95 30.93
N LEU A 52 38.38 -25.88 29.61
CA LEU A 52 38.31 -27.06 28.75
C LEU A 52 39.64 -27.22 28.02
N GLU A 53 40.37 -28.27 28.36
CA GLU A 53 41.61 -28.66 27.70
C GLU A 53 41.34 -29.25 26.30
N PHE A 54 42.21 -28.93 25.33
CA PHE A 54 42.18 -29.58 24.03
C PHE A 54 42.99 -30.89 24.07
N PRO A 55 42.46 -32.02 23.57
CA PRO A 55 43.24 -33.25 23.43
C PRO A 55 44.18 -33.16 22.22
N ASP A 56 45.49 -33.24 22.46
CA ASP A 56 46.51 -33.31 21.43
C ASP A 56 46.44 -34.62 20.62
N GLY A 57 46.75 -34.52 19.31
CA GLY A 57 47.29 -35.64 18.54
C GLY A 57 46.52 -36.07 17.29
N PHE A 58 46.79 -35.42 16.16
CA PHE A 58 46.62 -36.04 14.84
C PHE A 58 47.92 -35.97 14.03
N ASN A 59 48.46 -37.14 13.70
CA ASN A 59 49.72 -37.31 12.99
C ASN A 59 49.51 -37.27 11.46
N TRP A 60 50.43 -36.65 10.72
CA TRP A 60 50.33 -36.55 9.26
C TRP A 60 50.92 -37.78 8.57
N SER A 61 50.09 -38.56 7.85
CA SER A 61 50.58 -39.64 6.99
C SER A 61 49.67 -39.93 5.78
N GLY A 62 49.94 -39.27 4.65
CA GLY A 62 49.51 -39.69 3.30
C GLY A 62 48.09 -39.30 2.88
N PRO A 63 47.92 -38.65 1.70
CA PRO A 63 46.63 -38.62 1.01
C PRO A 63 46.48 -39.89 0.14
N ASP A 64 45.50 -40.73 0.46
CA ASP A 64 45.11 -41.89 -0.35
C ASP A 64 43.69 -41.65 -0.89
N MET A 65 43.60 -40.82 -1.93
CA MET A 65 42.36 -40.38 -2.58
C MET A 65 42.59 -40.31 -4.10
N LEU A 66 42.62 -41.47 -4.75
CA LEU A 66 42.55 -41.60 -6.21
C LEU A 66 41.48 -42.62 -6.59
N ASN A 67 40.27 -42.14 -6.83
CA ASN A 67 39.28 -42.75 -7.72
C ASN A 67 38.12 -41.78 -7.95
N GLU A 68 38.16 -41.04 -9.06
CA GLU A 68 37.11 -41.07 -10.08
C GLU A 68 37.61 -40.30 -11.33
N ALA A 69 37.53 -40.94 -12.49
CA ALA A 69 37.89 -40.35 -13.79
C ALA A 69 37.25 -41.15 -14.93
N ASP A 70 36.47 -40.46 -15.76
CA ASP A 70 35.93 -40.88 -17.06
C ASP A 70 34.97 -42.11 -17.08
N ALA A 71 34.00 -42.25 -18.00
CA ALA A 71 33.75 -41.46 -19.21
C ALA A 71 32.25 -41.27 -19.53
N VAL A 72 32.02 -40.23 -20.34
CA VAL A 72 30.84 -39.92 -21.19
C VAL A 72 30.00 -41.11 -21.68
N ASP A 73 28.67 -40.97 -21.55
CA ASP A 73 27.73 -41.28 -22.65
C ASP A 73 26.57 -40.25 -22.68
N THR A 74 25.86 -40.14 -23.79
CA THR A 74 24.86 -39.09 -24.05
C THR A 74 23.57 -39.62 -24.68
N SER A 75 22.49 -39.78 -23.90
CA SER A 75 21.11 -39.63 -24.40
C SER A 75 20.03 -39.59 -23.31
N VAL A 76 19.14 -38.62 -23.45
CA VAL A 76 17.67 -38.67 -23.22
C VAL A 76 17.07 -39.96 -22.64
N ILE A 77 16.29 -39.83 -21.56
CA ILE A 77 14.96 -40.44 -21.37
C ILE A 77 14.19 -39.71 -20.25
N ASP A 78 12.87 -39.87 -20.25
CA ASP A 78 11.85 -39.28 -19.35
C ASP A 78 11.15 -40.43 -18.57
N ASP A 79 10.38 -40.11 -17.53
CA ASP A 79 9.72 -41.05 -16.59
C ASP A 79 10.64 -41.94 -15.71
N GLY A 80 10.22 -42.48 -14.55
CA GLY A 80 8.99 -42.20 -13.80
C GLY A 80 8.78 -43.07 -12.53
N THR A 81 8.63 -42.41 -11.36
CA THR A 81 8.02 -42.92 -10.09
C THR A 81 8.69 -44.05 -9.28
N GLY A 82 8.57 -44.00 -7.94
CA GLY A 82 9.01 -45.07 -7.02
C GLY A 82 9.08 -44.69 -5.52
N HIS A 83 7.94 -44.69 -4.81
CA HIS A 83 7.85 -44.71 -3.32
C HIS A 83 8.20 -46.12 -2.76
N SER A 84 8.41 -46.40 -1.45
CA SER A 84 8.33 -45.66 -0.16
C SER A 84 9.52 -46.13 0.75
N ASP A 85 9.71 -45.88 2.06
CA ASP A 85 8.99 -45.38 3.26
C ASP A 85 10.02 -44.62 4.17
N GLY A 86 9.70 -43.93 5.29
CA GLY A 86 8.45 -43.71 6.04
C GLY A 86 8.62 -42.60 7.11
N ALA A 87 7.55 -42.28 7.85
CA ALA A 87 7.35 -41.05 8.67
C ALA A 87 8.09 -41.01 10.06
N ASP A 88 8.03 -39.98 10.92
CA ASP A 88 7.10 -38.84 11.14
C ASP A 88 7.81 -37.55 11.64
N ASP A 89 7.37 -36.35 11.22
CA ASP A 89 6.35 -35.53 11.95
C ASP A 89 6.15 -34.13 11.28
N ARG A 90 4.89 -33.67 11.21
CA ARG A 90 4.39 -32.30 10.84
C ARG A 90 4.70 -31.66 9.47
N GLU A 91 3.70 -31.81 8.60
CA GLU A 91 2.88 -30.72 8.01
C GLU A 91 3.53 -29.74 7.00
N ILE A 92 3.22 -29.96 5.71
CA ILE A 92 3.54 -29.07 4.57
C ILE A 92 2.26 -28.69 3.81
N VAL A 93 2.23 -27.46 3.31
CA VAL A 93 1.16 -26.87 2.47
C VAL A 93 1.14 -27.50 1.08
N GLU A 94 -0.02 -27.97 0.61
CA GLU A 94 -0.27 -28.22 -0.81
C GLU A 94 -0.89 -26.99 -1.51
N GLY A 95 -0.48 -26.76 -2.76
CA GLY A 95 -0.82 -25.55 -3.51
C GLY A 95 -2.19 -25.62 -4.20
N ILE A 96 -2.93 -24.51 -4.18
CA ILE A 96 -4.17 -24.36 -4.94
C ILE A 96 -3.83 -23.84 -6.35
N ASP A 97 -3.97 -24.69 -7.36
CA ASP A 97 -4.10 -24.25 -8.76
C ASP A 97 -5.43 -23.50 -8.93
N THR A 98 -5.42 -22.42 -9.71
CA THR A 98 -6.52 -21.45 -9.79
C THR A 98 -7.16 -21.44 -11.17
N GLN A 99 -8.10 -22.35 -11.39
CA GLN A 99 -9.10 -22.21 -12.46
C GLN A 99 -10.52 -22.44 -11.93
N SER A 100 -11.48 -21.97 -12.74
CA SER A 100 -12.92 -22.11 -12.53
C SER A 100 -13.33 -23.58 -12.30
N ASP A 101 -14.30 -23.83 -11.42
CA ASP A 101 -15.63 -24.26 -11.90
C ASP A 101 -16.72 -24.33 -10.83
N THR A 102 -17.96 -24.45 -11.31
CA THR A 102 -19.18 -24.68 -10.54
C THR A 102 -19.28 -26.12 -10.03
N MET A 103 -20.43 -26.49 -9.44
CA MET A 103 -20.76 -27.83 -8.94
C MET A 103 -20.39 -28.98 -9.90
N ASP A 104 -20.14 -30.16 -9.30
CA ASP A 104 -19.73 -31.44 -9.91
C ASP A 104 -18.27 -31.52 -10.41
N SER A 105 -17.34 -31.66 -9.46
CA SER A 105 -16.00 -32.21 -9.72
C SER A 105 -16.05 -33.74 -9.82
N PRO A 106 -15.39 -34.36 -10.82
CA PRO A 106 -15.26 -35.82 -10.90
C PRO A 106 -14.47 -36.41 -9.73
N CYS A 107 -14.87 -37.60 -9.28
CA CYS A 107 -14.13 -38.42 -8.31
C CYS A 107 -14.06 -39.89 -8.78
N ASP A 108 -13.02 -40.61 -8.37
CA ASP A 108 -12.93 -42.08 -8.47
C ASP A 108 -12.93 -42.75 -7.07
N SER A 109 -12.69 -41.98 -6.01
CA SER A 109 -12.65 -42.39 -4.61
C SER A 109 -13.27 -41.35 -3.66
N PRO A 110 -13.64 -41.72 -2.42
CA PRO A 110 -14.07 -40.76 -1.39
C PRO A 110 -13.05 -39.66 -1.08
N ASN A 111 -11.75 -39.94 -1.26
CA ASN A 111 -10.66 -39.04 -0.90
C ASN A 111 -10.50 -37.86 -1.88
N ASP A 112 -11.08 -37.97 -3.08
CA ASP A 112 -11.02 -36.92 -4.11
C ASP A 112 -12.02 -35.78 -3.81
N CYS A 113 -12.92 -35.98 -2.84
CA CYS A 113 -13.94 -35.03 -2.44
C CYS A 113 -13.42 -34.06 -1.36
N ARG A 114 -13.44 -32.75 -1.65
CA ARG A 114 -12.94 -31.68 -0.75
C ARG A 114 -13.48 -31.79 0.69
N ALA A 115 -12.62 -31.50 1.67
CA ALA A 115 -12.92 -31.51 3.10
C ALA A 115 -14.19 -30.70 3.52
N SER A 116 -14.59 -29.69 2.75
CA SER A 116 -15.85 -28.94 2.93
C SER A 116 -17.13 -29.80 2.85
N PHE A 117 -17.03 -31.07 2.43
CA PHE A 117 -18.14 -32.03 2.47
C PHE A 117 -18.27 -32.77 3.81
N VAL A 118 -17.27 -32.75 4.69
CA VAL A 118 -17.32 -33.40 6.00
C VAL A 118 -18.16 -32.60 6.99
N SER A 119 -18.96 -33.28 7.80
CA SER A 119 -19.47 -32.77 9.09
C SER A 119 -19.45 -33.90 10.12
N GLN A 120 -19.67 -33.59 11.41
CA GLN A 120 -19.66 -34.61 12.46
C GLN A 120 -20.64 -35.80 12.22
N CYS A 121 -21.64 -35.63 11.35
CA CYS A 121 -22.60 -36.67 10.97
C CYS A 121 -22.63 -37.01 9.46
N THR A 122 -21.70 -36.50 8.64
CA THR A 122 -21.63 -36.87 7.20
C THR A 122 -20.21 -37.12 6.72
N GLU A 123 -20.04 -38.26 6.04
CA GLU A 123 -18.82 -38.64 5.33
C GLU A 123 -18.97 -38.36 3.81
N PRO A 124 -17.89 -38.00 3.11
CA PRO A 124 -17.90 -37.90 1.66
C PRO A 124 -17.94 -39.29 1.03
N LEU A 125 -18.79 -39.50 0.02
CA LEU A 125 -18.86 -40.73 -0.75
C LEU A 125 -18.85 -40.41 -2.25
N CYS A 126 -17.96 -41.06 -2.99
CA CYS A 126 -17.97 -40.97 -4.45
C CYS A 126 -18.98 -41.96 -5.05
N VAL A 127 -19.97 -41.46 -5.80
CA VAL A 127 -21.02 -42.27 -6.43
C VAL A 127 -21.14 -41.91 -7.92
N GLN A 128 -20.85 -42.89 -8.78
CA GLN A 128 -20.92 -42.75 -10.26
C GLN A 128 -20.10 -41.57 -10.83
N GLY A 129 -19.00 -41.21 -10.18
CA GLY A 129 -18.15 -40.08 -10.58
C GLY A 129 -18.46 -38.77 -9.86
N HIS A 130 -19.45 -38.72 -8.97
CA HIS A 130 -19.89 -37.50 -8.29
C HIS A 130 -19.74 -37.60 -6.76
N CYS A 131 -19.23 -36.53 -6.13
CA CYS A 131 -19.15 -36.41 -4.68
C CYS A 131 -20.52 -36.16 -4.06
N VAL A 132 -21.00 -37.10 -3.25
CA VAL A 132 -22.25 -36.97 -2.47
C VAL A 132 -21.96 -37.11 -0.97
N LYS A 133 -22.80 -36.50 -0.12
CA LYS A 133 -22.73 -36.72 1.33
C LYS A 133 -23.46 -38.00 1.68
N SER A 134 -22.77 -38.91 2.38
CA SER A 134 -23.37 -40.07 3.03
C SER A 134 -23.59 -39.75 4.52
N PRO A 135 -24.77 -40.02 5.09
CA PRO A 135 -24.94 -40.03 6.55
C PRO A 135 -23.97 -41.00 7.21
N LEU A 136 -23.35 -40.60 8.31
CA LEU A 136 -22.78 -41.55 9.27
C LEU A 136 -23.90 -42.34 9.95
N GLN A 137 -23.56 -43.46 10.59
CA GLN A 137 -24.55 -44.34 11.20
C GLN A 137 -25.33 -43.61 12.31
N ASP A 138 -26.65 -43.76 12.33
CA ASP A 138 -27.48 -43.29 13.44
C ASP A 138 -26.96 -43.85 14.79
N GLU A 139 -27.12 -43.08 15.87
CA GLU A 139 -26.52 -43.32 17.21
C GLU A 139 -24.99 -43.10 17.30
N THR A 140 -24.32 -42.58 16.26
CA THR A 140 -22.93 -42.07 16.38
C THR A 140 -22.92 -40.77 17.20
N THR A 141 -22.08 -40.66 18.22
CA THR A 141 -21.96 -39.45 19.06
C THR A 141 -21.44 -38.26 18.27
N CYS A 142 -22.03 -37.09 18.48
CA CYS A 142 -21.62 -35.81 17.90
C CYS A 142 -21.80 -34.66 18.92
N ASP A 143 -21.58 -33.44 18.48
CA ASP A 143 -21.77 -32.18 19.20
C ASP A 143 -22.38 -31.17 18.21
N ASP A 144 -23.61 -30.70 18.46
CA ASP A 144 -24.31 -29.76 17.59
C ASP A 144 -23.93 -28.27 17.85
N GLY A 145 -23.17 -28.01 18.91
CA GLY A 145 -22.71 -26.69 19.33
C GLY A 145 -23.67 -25.93 20.26
N LEU A 146 -24.74 -26.56 20.77
CA LEU A 146 -25.68 -25.96 21.71
C LEU A 146 -25.53 -26.55 23.12
N GLU A 147 -25.17 -25.72 24.10
CA GLU A 147 -24.98 -26.13 25.52
C GLU A 147 -26.26 -26.64 26.24
N CYS A 148 -27.39 -26.77 25.53
CA CYS A 148 -28.70 -27.12 26.08
C CYS A 148 -29.29 -28.47 25.60
N THR A 149 -28.57 -29.22 24.77
CA THR A 149 -28.85 -30.63 24.46
C THR A 149 -27.88 -31.54 25.21
N ILE A 150 -28.31 -32.79 25.45
CA ILE A 150 -27.45 -33.86 25.99
C ILE A 150 -27.67 -35.15 25.22
N ASP A 151 -26.67 -36.03 25.27
CA ASP A 151 -26.60 -37.29 24.52
C ASP A 151 -26.80 -37.09 22.99
N ASP A 152 -26.17 -36.04 22.46
CA ASP A 152 -26.13 -35.67 21.03
C ASP A 152 -25.68 -36.84 20.15
N VAL A 153 -26.55 -37.24 19.23
CA VAL A 153 -26.29 -38.32 18.27
C VAL A 153 -26.66 -37.94 16.85
N CYS A 154 -25.97 -38.55 15.90
CA CYS A 154 -26.32 -38.48 14.50
C CYS A 154 -27.67 -39.17 14.26
N ILE A 155 -28.56 -38.48 13.55
CA ILE A 155 -29.84 -38.99 13.05
C ILE A 155 -29.99 -38.52 11.60
N ALA A 156 -30.04 -39.45 10.65
CA ALA A 156 -30.18 -39.21 9.22
C ALA A 156 -29.17 -38.20 8.61
N GLY A 157 -27.99 -38.07 9.21
CA GLY A 157 -26.91 -37.18 8.76
C GLY A 157 -26.91 -35.77 9.37
N GLN A 158 -27.74 -35.51 10.38
CA GLN A 158 -27.70 -34.31 11.22
C GLN A 158 -27.41 -34.71 12.67
N CYS A 159 -26.75 -33.84 13.45
CA CYS A 159 -26.60 -34.05 14.90
C CYS A 159 -27.87 -33.58 15.61
N ALA A 160 -28.32 -34.31 16.63
CA ALA A 160 -29.44 -33.93 17.50
C ALA A 160 -29.39 -34.70 18.83
N GLY A 161 -29.54 -33.99 19.96
CA GLY A 161 -29.73 -34.57 21.29
C GLY A 161 -31.13 -34.32 21.88
N ASP A 162 -31.36 -34.86 23.08
CA ASP A 162 -32.62 -34.65 23.83
C ASP A 162 -32.57 -33.31 24.58
N ALA A 163 -33.50 -32.41 24.27
CA ALA A 163 -33.56 -31.06 24.85
C ALA A 163 -34.17 -31.08 26.27
N VAL A 164 -33.34 -30.91 27.31
CA VAL A 164 -33.75 -30.99 28.72
C VAL A 164 -33.48 -29.68 29.47
N CYS A 165 -34.45 -28.76 29.42
CA CYS A 165 -34.49 -27.55 30.26
C CYS A 165 -35.89 -27.35 30.85
N VAL A 166 -36.29 -28.24 31.77
CA VAL A 166 -37.58 -28.18 32.47
C VAL A 166 -37.40 -28.22 34.00
N CYS A 167 -37.60 -27.06 34.64
CA CYS A 167 -37.55 -26.89 36.10
C CYS A 167 -38.97 -26.77 36.71
N LYS A 168 -39.09 -26.89 38.03
CA LYS A 168 -40.34 -26.65 38.77
C LYS A 168 -40.18 -25.62 39.88
N THR A 169 -38.94 -25.41 40.32
CA THR A 169 -38.48 -24.44 41.32
C THR A 169 -37.06 -24.00 40.94
N THR A 170 -36.62 -22.83 41.41
CA THR A 170 -35.22 -22.38 41.23
C THR A 170 -34.20 -23.37 41.79
N ALA A 171 -34.56 -24.16 42.80
CA ALA A 171 -33.67 -25.20 43.33
C ALA A 171 -33.35 -26.32 42.31
N ASP A 172 -34.21 -26.51 41.31
CA ASP A 172 -33.95 -27.46 40.20
C ASP A 172 -32.97 -26.89 39.17
N CYS A 173 -32.69 -25.58 39.19
CA CYS A 173 -31.70 -24.93 38.32
C CYS A 173 -30.27 -25.01 38.88
N LEU A 174 -30.12 -25.29 40.18
CA LEU A 174 -28.83 -25.35 40.89
C LEU A 174 -27.85 -26.44 40.40
N ILE A 175 -28.30 -27.34 39.52
CA ILE A 175 -27.46 -28.35 38.86
C ILE A 175 -26.95 -27.91 37.47
N TYR A 176 -27.45 -26.79 36.96
CA TYR A 176 -27.07 -26.16 35.69
C TYR A 176 -26.36 -24.81 35.89
N GLU A 177 -26.20 -24.36 37.15
CA GLU A 177 -25.32 -23.24 37.49
C GLU A 177 -23.87 -23.66 37.16
N ASP A 178 -23.21 -22.92 36.28
CA ASP A 178 -21.78 -23.08 35.96
C ASP A 178 -20.86 -22.64 37.12
N GLY A 179 -21.44 -22.01 38.16
CA GLY A 179 -20.74 -21.43 39.30
C GLY A 179 -20.19 -20.03 39.04
N ASN A 180 -20.54 -19.40 37.92
CA ASN A 180 -20.05 -18.09 37.50
C ASN A 180 -20.99 -16.96 37.97
N LEU A 181 -20.76 -16.43 39.16
CA LEU A 181 -21.60 -15.38 39.73
C LEU A 181 -21.60 -14.07 38.92
N CYS A 182 -20.73 -13.93 37.92
CA CYS A 182 -20.64 -12.76 37.05
C CYS A 182 -21.67 -12.77 35.91
N ASN A 183 -22.04 -13.94 35.36
CA ASN A 183 -23.03 -14.03 34.28
C ASN A 183 -24.49 -14.07 34.79
N GLY A 184 -24.70 -14.25 36.10
CA GLY A 184 -25.98 -14.18 36.79
C GLY A 184 -26.63 -15.55 37.03
N THR A 185 -27.05 -15.78 38.28
CA THR A 185 -27.64 -17.05 38.73
C THR A 185 -28.93 -17.43 38.00
N LEU A 186 -29.14 -18.72 37.76
CA LEU A 186 -30.33 -19.23 37.09
C LEU A 186 -31.55 -19.30 38.01
N VAL A 187 -32.69 -18.78 37.52
CA VAL A 187 -34.00 -18.85 38.20
C VAL A 187 -35.03 -19.58 37.34
N CYS A 188 -35.95 -20.30 37.99
CA CYS A 188 -36.98 -21.04 37.28
C CYS A 188 -38.19 -20.14 36.97
N VAL A 189 -38.37 -19.81 35.68
CA VAL A 189 -39.47 -18.98 35.17
C VAL A 189 -40.23 -19.75 34.10
N ASP A 190 -41.55 -19.85 34.20
CA ASP A 190 -42.43 -20.59 33.28
C ASP A 190 -41.98 -22.04 32.97
N GLN A 191 -41.34 -22.67 33.96
CA GLN A 191 -40.72 -24.01 33.93
C GLN A 191 -39.41 -24.12 33.12
N GLN A 192 -38.76 -23.02 32.76
CA GLN A 192 -37.41 -23.01 32.19
C GLN A 192 -36.42 -22.31 33.13
N CYS A 193 -35.17 -22.78 33.17
CA CYS A 193 -34.10 -22.07 33.87
C CYS A 193 -33.62 -20.91 33.00
N VAL A 194 -33.65 -19.69 33.53
CA VAL A 194 -33.24 -18.47 32.84
C VAL A 194 -32.38 -17.62 33.78
N VAL A 195 -31.41 -16.89 33.24
CA VAL A 195 -30.55 -15.98 34.03
C VAL A 195 -31.39 -14.90 34.71
N ASP A 196 -31.24 -14.74 36.02
CA ASP A 196 -31.78 -13.59 36.73
C ASP A 196 -30.94 -12.35 36.41
N ALA A 197 -31.45 -11.52 35.49
CA ALA A 197 -30.81 -10.28 35.07
C ALA A 197 -30.55 -9.28 36.22
N SER A 198 -31.09 -9.50 37.43
CA SER A 198 -30.80 -8.70 38.62
C SER A 198 -29.61 -9.21 39.46
N THR A 199 -29.07 -10.40 39.17
CA THR A 199 -27.88 -10.97 39.85
C THR A 199 -26.60 -10.92 39.01
N VAL A 200 -26.69 -10.54 37.73
CA VAL A 200 -25.54 -10.33 36.82
C VAL A 200 -24.61 -9.24 37.37
N VAL A 201 -23.33 -9.56 37.63
CA VAL A 201 -22.36 -8.59 38.14
C VAL A 201 -21.63 -7.89 36.99
N SER A 202 -21.97 -6.62 36.77
CA SER A 202 -21.26 -5.74 35.85
C SER A 202 -20.26 -4.85 36.60
N CYS A 203 -18.97 -5.04 36.34
CA CYS A 203 -17.91 -4.21 36.91
C CYS A 203 -17.79 -2.87 36.20
N ALA A 204 -17.77 -1.78 36.97
CA ALA A 204 -17.48 -0.45 36.44
C ALA A 204 -16.02 -0.37 35.97
N SER A 205 -15.77 0.38 34.89
CA SER A 205 -14.42 0.64 34.35
C SER A 205 -13.47 1.18 35.43
N SER A 206 -12.24 0.68 35.45
CA SER A 206 -11.16 1.07 36.37
C SER A 206 -10.92 2.58 36.46
N GLY A 207 -11.04 3.29 35.33
CA GLY A 207 -10.62 4.68 35.17
C GLY A 207 -9.11 4.84 34.94
N ASP A 208 -8.36 3.74 34.89
CA ASP A 208 -6.92 3.69 34.59
C ASP A 208 -6.74 2.96 33.25
N PRO A 209 -6.09 3.56 32.24
CA PRO A 209 -5.94 2.95 30.91
C PRO A 209 -5.06 1.69 30.90
N CYS A 210 -4.35 1.39 31.99
CA CYS A 210 -3.48 0.21 32.12
C CYS A 210 -3.99 -0.88 33.07
N LEU A 211 -5.19 -0.70 33.64
CA LEU A 211 -5.86 -1.70 34.46
C LEU A 211 -7.27 -1.95 33.94
N GLU A 212 -7.71 -3.21 33.85
CA GLU A 212 -9.08 -3.57 33.54
C GLU A 212 -9.75 -4.27 34.74
N ASN A 213 -10.98 -3.88 35.05
CA ASN A 213 -11.77 -4.47 36.13
C ASN A 213 -12.57 -5.65 35.60
N TYR A 214 -12.14 -6.87 35.93
CA TYR A 214 -12.89 -8.09 35.63
C TYR A 214 -13.63 -8.58 36.89
N CYS A 215 -14.69 -9.36 36.69
CA CYS A 215 -15.41 -10.01 37.78
C CYS A 215 -14.80 -11.40 38.01
N ASP A 216 -14.51 -11.77 39.26
CA ASP A 216 -14.09 -13.15 39.59
C ASP A 216 -15.31 -14.07 39.62
N ASN A 217 -15.33 -15.03 38.69
CA ASN A 217 -16.44 -15.96 38.50
C ASN A 217 -16.87 -16.65 39.81
N ALA A 218 -15.94 -16.97 40.72
CA ALA A 218 -16.19 -17.83 41.88
C ALA A 218 -16.84 -17.11 43.08
N ASP A 219 -16.72 -15.78 43.19
CA ASP A 219 -17.33 -15.02 44.30
C ASP A 219 -18.06 -13.72 43.88
N GLY A 220 -18.01 -13.35 42.60
CA GLY A 220 -18.67 -12.18 42.05
C GLY A 220 -18.00 -10.85 42.40
N GLN A 221 -16.76 -10.83 42.90
CA GLN A 221 -16.05 -9.58 43.20
C GLN A 221 -15.33 -9.00 41.98
N CYS A 222 -15.46 -7.69 41.79
CA CYS A 222 -14.68 -6.96 40.79
C CYS A 222 -13.23 -6.78 41.26
N THR A 223 -12.28 -7.27 40.47
CA THR A 223 -10.83 -7.18 40.72
C THR A 223 -10.10 -6.59 39.50
N ALA A 224 -8.97 -5.92 39.73
CA ALA A 224 -8.24 -5.20 38.69
C ALA A 224 -7.03 -5.99 38.19
N ALA A 225 -6.93 -6.23 36.89
CA ALA A 225 -5.78 -6.86 36.23
C ALA A 225 -5.01 -5.85 35.35
N PRO A 226 -3.68 -5.98 35.22
CA PRO A 226 -2.91 -5.29 34.18
C PRO A 226 -3.40 -5.63 32.77
N VAL A 227 -3.60 -4.61 31.93
CA VAL A 227 -3.76 -4.83 30.48
C VAL A 227 -2.43 -5.25 29.84
N SER A 228 -2.48 -5.79 28.63
CA SER A 228 -1.29 -6.33 27.93
C SER A 228 -0.19 -5.28 27.73
N ASN A 229 1.06 -5.66 28.02
CA ASN A 229 2.21 -4.78 27.82
C ASN A 229 2.32 -4.33 26.35
N GLY A 230 2.44 -3.01 26.12
CA GLY A 230 2.40 -2.39 24.79
C GLY A 230 1.03 -1.83 24.38
N THR A 231 -0.02 -1.99 25.20
CA THR A 231 -1.32 -1.30 25.00
C THR A 231 -1.10 0.22 25.10
N SER A 232 -1.60 1.00 24.14
CA SER A 232 -1.44 2.46 24.16
C SER A 232 -2.25 3.07 25.31
N CYS A 233 -1.64 4.02 26.01
CA CYS A 233 -2.24 4.79 27.09
C CYS A 233 -1.78 6.26 26.99
N ASP A 234 -1.96 7.02 28.06
CA ASP A 234 -1.46 8.39 28.24
C ASP A 234 -1.01 8.47 29.71
N ASP A 235 0.28 8.75 29.97
CA ASP A 235 0.79 8.85 31.36
C ASP A 235 0.66 10.27 31.94
N LEU A 236 0.00 11.18 31.20
CA LEU A 236 -0.27 12.59 31.50
C LEU A 236 0.99 13.43 31.76
N ASN A 237 2.17 12.90 31.39
CA ASN A 237 3.44 13.60 31.45
C ASN A 237 3.77 14.17 30.05
N ALA A 238 3.70 15.49 29.92
CA ALA A 238 3.88 16.18 28.64
C ALA A 238 5.34 16.18 28.12
N CYS A 239 6.23 15.38 28.71
CA CYS A 239 7.59 15.13 28.25
C CYS A 239 7.80 13.70 27.71
N THR A 240 6.76 12.86 27.76
CA THR A 240 6.75 11.52 27.19
C THR A 240 5.93 11.49 25.90
N THR A 241 6.27 10.57 25.00
CA THR A 241 5.46 10.28 23.81
C THR A 241 5.42 8.77 23.59
N THR A 242 4.40 8.30 22.86
CA THR A 242 4.19 6.86 22.59
C THR A 242 3.96 6.07 23.89
N ASP A 243 3.11 6.59 24.76
CA ASP A 243 2.88 6.04 26.08
C ASP A 243 2.17 4.69 25.99
N SER A 244 2.74 3.71 26.67
CA SER A 244 2.25 2.33 26.62
C SER A 244 2.28 1.68 27.99
N CYS A 245 1.31 0.80 28.23
CA CYS A 245 1.22 0.04 29.46
C CYS A 245 2.40 -0.92 29.54
N ALA A 246 3.11 -0.89 30.66
CA ALA A 246 4.16 -1.83 30.98
C ALA A 246 4.04 -2.19 32.46
N ASP A 247 3.68 -3.44 32.73
CA ASP A 247 3.53 -4.02 34.07
C ASP A 247 2.39 -3.35 34.87
N GLY A 248 1.28 -3.05 34.19
CA GLY A 248 0.08 -2.43 34.77
C GLY A 248 0.20 -0.93 35.06
N VAL A 249 1.24 -0.27 34.54
CA VAL A 249 1.46 1.18 34.69
C VAL A 249 1.75 1.78 33.31
N CYS A 250 1.15 2.94 33.00
CA CYS A 250 1.46 3.67 31.77
C CYS A 250 2.86 4.26 31.83
N LYS A 251 3.66 4.09 30.76
CA LYS A 251 5.02 4.61 30.63
C LYS A 251 5.29 5.03 29.19
N GLY A 252 5.65 6.28 28.95
CA GLY A 252 6.09 6.75 27.63
C GLY A 252 7.60 6.84 27.42
N ILE A 253 7.97 7.16 26.18
CA ILE A 253 9.35 7.37 25.74
C ILE A 253 9.70 8.84 25.93
N ALA A 254 10.70 9.12 26.77
CA ALA A 254 11.12 10.49 27.08
C ALA A 254 11.59 11.23 25.81
N THR A 255 10.89 12.32 25.49
CA THR A 255 11.13 13.16 24.31
C THR A 255 11.50 14.57 24.78
N LEU A 256 12.34 15.28 24.02
CA LEU A 256 12.62 16.67 24.34
C LEU A 256 11.35 17.49 24.07
N CYS A 257 10.79 18.14 25.08
CA CYS A 257 9.69 19.08 24.84
C CYS A 257 10.26 20.34 24.17
N ASP A 258 9.56 20.81 23.14
CA ASP A 258 9.93 21.90 22.24
C ASP A 258 8.62 22.54 21.77
N ASP A 259 8.37 23.79 22.14
CA ASP A 259 7.14 24.52 21.79
C ASP A 259 7.23 25.25 20.44
N ASN A 260 8.31 25.03 19.68
CA ASN A 260 8.70 25.69 18.43
C ASN A 260 8.85 27.22 18.52
N ASN A 261 8.81 27.82 19.72
CA ASN A 261 8.94 29.25 19.90
C ASN A 261 10.40 29.61 20.22
N SER A 262 11.07 30.30 19.29
CA SER A 262 12.49 30.68 19.44
C SER A 262 12.78 31.68 20.58
N CYS A 263 11.76 32.10 21.32
CA CYS A 263 11.85 32.95 22.51
C CYS A 263 11.73 32.20 23.84
N THR A 264 11.60 30.88 23.80
CA THR A 264 11.64 29.97 24.93
C THR A 264 12.83 29.01 24.79
N VAL A 265 13.33 28.54 25.94
CA VAL A 265 14.18 27.34 26.02
C VAL A 265 13.44 26.37 26.90
N ASP A 266 13.15 25.23 26.33
CA ASP A 266 12.20 24.28 26.90
C ASP A 266 12.95 23.22 27.68
N THR A 267 12.43 22.94 28.87
CA THR A 267 13.08 22.03 29.81
C THR A 267 12.01 21.23 30.51
N CYS A 268 12.02 19.91 30.33
CA CYS A 268 11.18 19.05 31.15
C CYS A 268 11.66 19.06 32.60
N VAL A 269 10.75 19.35 33.53
CA VAL A 269 10.99 19.24 34.97
C VAL A 269 9.77 18.57 35.60
N GLU A 270 10.00 17.48 36.36
CA GLU A 270 8.95 16.73 37.09
C GLU A 270 7.71 16.38 36.23
N GLY A 271 7.95 15.93 34.99
CA GLY A 271 6.91 15.48 34.06
C GLY A 271 6.08 16.61 33.42
N LYS A 272 6.57 17.85 33.50
CA LYS A 272 5.95 19.03 32.89
C LYS A 272 6.94 19.72 31.97
N CYS A 273 6.48 20.08 30.77
CA CYS A 273 7.23 20.96 29.90
C CYS A 273 7.25 22.36 30.51
N ILE A 274 8.43 22.84 30.92
CA ILE A 274 8.62 24.22 31.40
C ILE A 274 9.33 25.01 30.32
N THR A 275 8.55 25.82 29.60
CA THR A 275 9.06 26.73 28.58
C THR A 275 9.63 27.98 29.25
N THR A 276 10.95 28.16 29.23
CA THR A 276 11.62 29.25 29.97
C THR A 276 11.96 30.42 29.04
N PRO A 277 11.41 31.63 29.25
CA PRO A 277 11.74 32.80 28.46
C PRO A 277 13.25 33.08 28.33
N VAL A 278 13.74 33.15 27.10
CA VAL A 278 15.12 33.56 26.78
C VAL A 278 15.16 34.89 26.03
N GLY A 279 16.29 35.58 26.12
CA GLY A 279 16.55 36.76 25.30
C GLY A 279 17.26 36.39 24.01
N GLY A 280 16.73 36.80 22.87
CA GLY A 280 17.26 36.50 21.54
C GLY A 280 16.66 37.40 20.47
N LEU A 281 17.17 37.26 19.24
CA LEU A 281 16.49 37.74 18.04
C LEU A 281 15.50 36.66 17.59
N CYS A 282 14.34 37.08 17.10
CA CYS A 282 13.28 36.22 16.61
C CYS A 282 12.64 36.83 15.36
N ASN A 283 11.48 36.33 14.96
CA ASN A 283 10.59 36.97 13.99
C ASN A 283 9.15 36.69 14.43
N ASP A 284 8.30 37.72 14.51
CA ASP A 284 6.90 37.57 14.96
C ASP A 284 5.91 37.38 13.80
N GLY A 285 6.40 37.38 12.56
CA GLY A 285 5.61 37.21 11.34
C GLY A 285 4.90 38.48 10.86
N ASP A 286 5.01 39.62 11.56
CA ASP A 286 4.41 40.88 11.15
C ASP A 286 5.39 41.73 10.31
N PRO A 287 5.13 41.99 9.01
CA PRO A 287 5.99 42.85 8.20
C PRO A 287 5.98 44.33 8.63
N CYS A 288 5.10 44.74 9.55
CA CYS A 288 5.05 46.09 10.12
C CYS A 288 5.95 46.28 11.35
N THR A 289 6.64 45.23 11.81
CA THR A 289 7.59 45.31 12.93
C THR A 289 9.04 45.24 12.45
N THR A 290 9.99 45.63 13.31
CA THR A 290 11.42 45.47 13.05
C THR A 290 12.22 45.25 14.33
N GLY A 291 13.32 44.49 14.21
CA GLY A 291 14.27 44.28 15.31
C GLY A 291 13.75 43.35 16.39
N ASP A 292 13.06 42.29 15.96
CA ASP A 292 12.18 41.48 16.79
C ASP A 292 12.97 40.72 17.84
N THR A 293 12.54 40.89 19.09
CA THR A 293 13.28 40.40 20.25
C THR A 293 12.37 39.69 21.23
N CYS A 294 12.92 38.66 21.84
CA CYS A 294 12.22 37.84 22.79
C CYS A 294 12.03 38.57 24.12
N LEU A 295 10.77 38.87 24.46
CA LEU A 295 10.39 39.55 25.69
C LEU A 295 9.37 38.70 26.45
N SER A 296 9.76 38.23 27.63
CA SER A 296 8.91 37.42 28.52
C SER A 296 8.32 36.15 27.89
N GLY A 297 8.97 35.60 26.86
CA GLY A 297 8.58 34.36 26.18
C GLY A 297 7.78 34.56 24.90
N ALA A 298 7.37 35.79 24.57
CA ALA A 298 6.84 36.12 23.26
C ALA A 298 7.93 36.74 22.38
N CYS A 299 7.91 36.44 21.08
CA CYS A 299 8.58 37.32 20.12
C CYS A 299 7.80 38.62 20.02
N VAL A 300 8.47 39.77 20.18
CA VAL A 300 7.85 41.08 19.96
C VAL A 300 8.80 41.97 19.16
N GLY A 301 8.33 42.39 17.99
CA GLY A 301 8.93 43.43 17.20
C GLY A 301 8.71 44.84 17.78
N GLN A 302 9.63 45.76 17.49
CA GLN A 302 9.35 47.17 17.71
C GLN A 302 8.51 47.69 16.54
N PRO A 303 7.45 48.48 16.77
CA PRO A 303 6.65 49.04 15.68
C PRO A 303 7.54 49.83 14.72
N ALA A 304 7.55 49.46 13.43
CA ALA A 304 8.27 50.22 12.43
C ALA A 304 7.72 51.66 12.44
N SER A 305 8.61 52.64 12.63
CA SER A 305 8.23 54.03 12.95
C SER A 305 7.56 54.82 11.81
N LYS A 306 6.95 54.12 10.84
CA LYS A 306 6.42 54.69 9.61
C LYS A 306 5.22 53.98 8.95
N CYS A 307 4.53 53.04 9.61
CA CYS A 307 3.23 52.52 9.14
C CYS A 307 2.07 53.53 9.37
N TYR A 308 2.30 54.78 8.94
CA TYR A 308 1.33 55.86 8.88
C TYR A 308 1.46 56.52 7.52
N CYS A 309 0.41 56.44 6.72
CA CYS A 309 0.30 57.16 5.46
C CYS A 309 -0.48 58.47 5.65
N THR A 310 -0.27 59.42 4.74
CA THR A 310 -1.04 60.66 4.62
C THR A 310 -1.67 60.81 3.23
N ASN A 311 -1.22 59.99 2.29
CA ASN A 311 -1.65 59.87 0.90
C ASN A 311 -1.13 58.53 0.35
N ASP A 312 -1.67 58.06 -0.76
CA ASP A 312 -1.38 56.71 -1.31
C ASP A 312 0.10 56.49 -1.65
N SER A 313 0.84 57.54 -2.02
CA SER A 313 2.27 57.40 -2.35
C SER A 313 3.17 57.10 -1.14
N ASP A 314 2.65 57.26 0.09
CA ASP A 314 3.34 56.79 1.30
C ASP A 314 3.27 55.26 1.44
N CYS A 315 2.31 54.58 0.80
CA CYS A 315 2.09 53.13 0.90
C CYS A 315 2.94 52.29 -0.06
N VAL A 316 3.48 52.90 -1.13
CA VAL A 316 4.31 52.24 -2.17
C VAL A 316 5.61 51.62 -1.62
N ALA A 317 6.01 51.95 -0.39
CA ALA A 317 7.16 51.35 0.30
C ALA A 317 6.80 50.13 1.19
N PHE A 318 5.52 49.73 1.23
CA PHE A 318 4.98 48.64 2.04
C PHE A 318 4.11 47.66 1.24
N ASP A 319 3.82 48.00 -0.03
CA ASP A 319 3.29 47.10 -1.04
C ASP A 319 4.31 45.97 -1.30
N ASP A 320 3.89 44.73 -1.56
CA ASP A 320 4.81 43.59 -1.75
C ASP A 320 5.31 43.45 -3.21
N ASP A 321 5.11 44.50 -4.02
CA ASP A 321 5.31 44.55 -5.48
C ASP A 321 4.51 43.45 -6.24
N ASP A 322 3.52 42.81 -5.60
CA ASP A 322 2.58 41.87 -6.20
C ASP A 322 1.26 42.55 -6.57
N LEU A 323 1.35 43.35 -7.64
CA LEU A 323 0.26 44.08 -8.28
C LEU A 323 -0.92 43.19 -8.75
N CYS A 324 -0.83 41.86 -8.60
CA CYS A 324 -1.93 40.94 -8.85
C CYS A 324 -2.87 40.78 -7.65
N ASN A 325 -2.35 40.88 -6.42
CA ASN A 325 -3.16 40.77 -5.20
C ASN A 325 -3.91 42.08 -4.85
N GLY A 326 -3.47 43.20 -5.45
CA GLY A 326 -4.03 44.55 -5.31
C GLY A 326 -2.96 45.53 -4.83
N THR A 327 -3.13 46.82 -5.09
CA THR A 327 -2.20 47.88 -4.64
C THR A 327 -2.67 48.47 -3.31
N LEU A 328 -1.75 48.83 -2.43
CA LEU A 328 -2.05 49.48 -1.16
C LEU A 328 -2.36 50.99 -1.33
N VAL A 329 -3.52 51.42 -0.83
CA VAL A 329 -3.98 52.82 -0.78
C VAL A 329 -4.12 53.31 0.65
N CYS A 330 -4.08 54.63 0.85
CA CYS A 330 -4.10 55.24 2.17
C CYS A 330 -5.53 55.54 2.63
N LEU A 331 -6.05 54.75 3.57
CA LEU A 331 -7.38 54.93 4.16
C LEU A 331 -7.25 55.08 5.68
N ASP A 332 -7.90 56.11 6.24
CA ASP A 332 -7.84 56.45 7.68
C ASP A 332 -6.41 56.49 8.28
N ASN A 333 -5.45 57.00 7.49
CA ASN A 333 -4.01 57.07 7.75
C ASN A 333 -3.27 55.72 7.85
N GLN A 334 -3.88 54.62 7.41
CA GLN A 334 -3.26 53.30 7.29
C GLN A 334 -3.23 52.82 5.83
N CYS A 335 -2.24 52.01 5.49
CA CYS A 335 -2.16 51.39 4.17
C CYS A 335 -3.09 50.17 4.12
N THR A 336 -4.00 50.16 3.15
CA THR A 336 -5.09 49.19 3.03
C THR A 336 -5.23 48.75 1.58
N LEU A 337 -5.63 47.50 1.35
CA LEU A 337 -5.68 46.91 0.00
C LEU A 337 -6.85 47.47 -0.82
N ASP A 338 -6.58 48.10 -1.96
CA ASP A 338 -7.65 48.52 -2.88
C ASP A 338 -8.16 47.32 -3.69
N LEU A 339 -9.27 46.74 -3.23
CA LEU A 339 -9.95 45.62 -3.87
C LEU A 339 -10.41 45.90 -5.31
N ALA A 340 -10.43 47.15 -5.78
CA ALA A 340 -10.70 47.49 -7.18
C ALA A 340 -9.49 47.36 -8.11
N THR A 341 -8.28 47.16 -7.56
CA THR A 341 -7.02 47.01 -8.33
C THR A 341 -6.57 45.56 -8.51
N VAL A 342 -7.23 44.60 -7.84
CA VAL A 342 -6.91 43.16 -7.90
C VAL A 342 -7.07 42.61 -9.32
N VAL A 343 -6.04 41.95 -9.85
CA VAL A 343 -6.00 41.56 -11.26
C VAL A 343 -6.48 40.13 -11.46
N SER A 344 -7.75 40.00 -11.89
CA SER A 344 -8.31 38.72 -12.36
C SER A 344 -8.00 38.50 -13.85
N CYS A 345 -7.67 37.26 -14.22
CA CYS A 345 -7.21 36.90 -15.57
C CYS A 345 -8.03 35.77 -16.19
N GLU A 346 -8.95 36.11 -17.09
CA GLU A 346 -9.62 35.13 -17.95
C GLU A 346 -8.69 34.66 -19.09
N ALA A 347 -8.78 33.39 -19.47
CA ALA A 347 -7.93 32.77 -20.48
C ALA A 347 -8.76 32.22 -21.66
N PRO A 348 -8.38 32.49 -22.93
CA PRO A 348 -9.04 31.89 -24.08
C PRO A 348 -8.71 30.39 -24.21
N PRO A 349 -9.52 29.58 -24.94
CA PRO A 349 -9.54 28.11 -24.84
C PRO A 349 -8.22 27.35 -25.01
N CYS A 350 -7.21 27.97 -25.63
CA CYS A 350 -5.94 27.34 -25.98
C CYS A 350 -4.73 27.99 -25.28
N LYS A 351 -4.96 28.76 -24.21
CA LYS A 351 -3.93 29.37 -23.34
C LYS A 351 -4.29 29.18 -21.86
N THR A 352 -3.28 29.17 -21.00
CA THR A 352 -3.46 29.57 -19.60
C THR A 352 -3.41 31.10 -19.50
N SER A 353 -3.82 31.65 -18.36
CA SER A 353 -3.48 33.03 -18.01
C SER A 353 -3.22 33.12 -16.51
N THR A 354 -2.04 33.60 -16.15
CA THR A 354 -1.62 33.81 -14.76
C THR A 354 -1.21 35.28 -14.63
N CYS A 355 -1.45 35.92 -13.49
CA CYS A 355 -0.97 37.30 -13.33
C CYS A 355 0.52 37.32 -12.95
N ASP A 356 1.32 38.14 -13.63
CA ASP A 356 2.71 38.43 -13.29
C ASP A 356 2.74 39.48 -12.18
N LYS A 357 3.10 39.03 -10.97
CA LYS A 357 3.18 39.81 -9.73
C LYS A 357 3.78 41.18 -9.96
N SER A 358 4.97 41.21 -10.55
CA SER A 358 5.81 42.41 -10.74
C SER A 358 5.29 43.42 -11.76
N THR A 359 4.21 43.11 -12.49
CA THR A 359 3.68 44.00 -13.54
C THR A 359 2.17 44.16 -13.56
N GLY A 360 1.42 43.43 -12.70
CA GLY A 360 -0.05 43.49 -12.65
C GLY A 360 -0.71 43.06 -13.95
N LYS A 361 -0.08 42.15 -14.71
CA LYS A 361 -0.52 41.76 -16.06
C LYS A 361 -0.72 40.28 -16.19
N CYS A 362 -1.83 39.93 -16.82
CA CYS A 362 -2.14 38.59 -17.28
C CYS A 362 -1.12 38.10 -18.32
N VAL A 363 -0.15 37.29 -17.87
CA VAL A 363 0.80 36.57 -18.72
C VAL A 363 0.24 35.18 -19.04
N GLY A 364 -0.08 34.97 -20.32
CA GLY A 364 -0.63 33.71 -20.79
C GLY A 364 0.42 32.80 -21.40
N SER A 365 0.59 31.61 -20.84
CA SER A 365 1.34 30.53 -21.51
C SER A 365 0.42 29.82 -22.49
N ASN A 366 0.95 29.40 -23.64
CA ASN A 366 0.21 28.58 -24.58
C ASN A 366 -0.06 27.21 -23.97
N LEU A 367 -1.29 26.68 -24.08
CA LEU A 367 -1.55 25.28 -23.73
C LEU A 367 -0.79 24.36 -24.69
N THR A 368 -0.47 23.16 -24.22
CA THR A 368 0.33 22.16 -24.95
C THR A 368 -0.24 21.92 -26.35
N ASN A 369 0.62 21.98 -27.36
CA ASN A 369 0.18 21.76 -28.74
C ASN A 369 -0.45 20.37 -28.88
N GLY A 370 -1.68 20.31 -29.39
CA GLY A 370 -2.49 19.08 -29.47
C GLY A 370 -3.60 18.93 -28.40
N THR A 371 -3.66 19.79 -27.38
CA THR A 371 -4.84 19.86 -26.49
C THR A 371 -6.06 20.34 -27.29
N GLY A 372 -7.22 19.68 -27.16
CA GLY A 372 -8.42 20.07 -27.91
C GLY A 372 -9.01 21.42 -27.48
N CYS A 373 -9.39 22.24 -28.44
CA CYS A 373 -10.26 23.41 -28.26
C CYS A 373 -11.28 23.48 -29.44
N ASP A 374 -11.87 24.63 -29.74
CA ASP A 374 -12.85 24.85 -30.84
C ASP A 374 -12.52 26.23 -31.46
N ASP A 375 -12.32 26.31 -32.78
CA ASP A 375 -11.99 27.56 -33.48
C ASP A 375 -13.19 28.26 -34.16
N GLY A 376 -14.34 27.59 -34.21
CA GLY A 376 -15.60 28.11 -34.75
C GLY A 376 -15.69 28.17 -36.29
N ASP A 377 -14.71 27.65 -37.04
CA ASP A 377 -14.81 27.52 -38.50
C ASP A 377 -15.42 26.15 -38.89
N PRO A 378 -16.55 26.09 -39.62
CA PRO A 378 -17.10 24.81 -40.07
C PRO A 378 -16.25 24.08 -41.14
N CYS A 379 -15.15 24.67 -41.60
CA CYS A 379 -14.24 24.11 -42.61
C CYS A 379 -13.00 23.40 -42.02
N THR A 380 -12.84 23.42 -40.70
CA THR A 380 -11.74 22.78 -39.96
C THR A 380 -12.25 21.52 -39.21
N THR A 381 -11.33 20.63 -38.82
CA THR A 381 -11.65 19.48 -37.94
C THR A 381 -10.48 19.09 -37.05
N ASN A 382 -10.75 18.46 -35.90
CA ASN A 382 -9.74 18.10 -34.89
C ASN A 382 -9.02 19.34 -34.33
N ASP A 383 -9.83 20.32 -33.93
CA ASP A 383 -9.47 21.61 -33.34
C ASP A 383 -8.58 21.48 -32.13
N GLN A 384 -7.34 21.97 -32.26
CA GLN A 384 -6.30 21.78 -31.27
C GLN A 384 -5.49 23.06 -31.04
N CYS A 385 -5.00 23.21 -29.82
CA CYS A 385 -4.01 24.19 -29.43
C CYS A 385 -2.82 24.11 -30.39
N THR A 386 -2.53 25.21 -31.10
CA THR A 386 -1.29 25.38 -31.86
C THR A 386 -0.71 26.75 -31.56
N ASN A 387 0.38 26.77 -30.78
CA ASN A 387 1.07 27.97 -30.32
C ASN A 387 0.13 29.03 -29.72
N GLY A 388 -0.84 28.58 -28.91
CA GLY A 388 -1.75 29.44 -28.15
C GLY A 388 -2.96 29.97 -28.92
N SER A 389 -3.18 29.51 -30.15
CA SER A 389 -4.42 29.73 -30.89
C SER A 389 -5.17 28.42 -31.03
N CYS A 390 -6.49 28.45 -31.13
CA CYS A 390 -7.20 27.29 -31.66
C CYS A 390 -6.95 27.22 -33.16
N LYS A 391 -6.67 26.02 -33.65
CA LYS A 391 -6.66 25.67 -35.07
C LYS A 391 -7.07 24.22 -35.22
N GLY A 392 -8.13 23.94 -35.96
CA GLY A 392 -8.33 22.64 -36.55
C GLY A 392 -7.39 22.37 -37.72
N THR A 393 -7.46 21.14 -38.20
CA THR A 393 -6.83 20.69 -39.44
C THR A 393 -7.72 21.09 -40.60
N ASP A 394 -7.19 21.88 -41.55
CA ASP A 394 -7.89 22.25 -42.78
C ASP A 394 -8.42 21.00 -43.50
N ILE A 395 -9.72 20.94 -43.79
CA ILE A 395 -10.27 19.84 -44.60
C ILE A 395 -9.68 19.96 -46.01
N ALA A 396 -8.78 19.03 -46.38
CA ALA A 396 -7.95 19.11 -47.59
C ALA A 396 -8.70 19.10 -48.94
N VAL A 397 -10.04 19.02 -48.93
CA VAL A 397 -10.93 19.06 -50.10
C VAL A 397 -11.96 20.22 -50.00
N CYS A 398 -11.81 21.13 -49.04
CA CYS A 398 -12.58 22.40 -49.02
C CYS A 398 -12.17 23.35 -50.17
N GLN A 399 -11.07 23.03 -50.86
CA GLN A 399 -10.75 23.64 -52.16
C GLN A 399 -11.52 22.98 -53.31
N CYS A 400 -12.49 23.72 -53.82
CA CYS A 400 -13.21 23.44 -55.05
C CYS A 400 -12.47 23.96 -56.29
N VAL A 401 -12.83 23.46 -57.47
CA VAL A 401 -12.44 24.02 -58.78
C VAL A 401 -13.68 24.47 -59.57
N THR A 402 -14.83 23.86 -59.29
CA THR A 402 -16.16 24.10 -59.83
C THR A 402 -17.20 24.08 -58.71
N THR A 403 -18.38 24.67 -58.92
CA THR A 403 -19.42 24.72 -57.87
C THR A 403 -19.94 23.32 -57.51
N GLU A 404 -19.98 22.39 -58.47
CA GLU A 404 -20.31 20.98 -58.23
C GLU A 404 -19.42 20.31 -57.16
N ASP A 405 -18.16 20.74 -57.00
CA ASP A 405 -17.26 20.19 -55.98
C ASP A 405 -17.71 20.52 -54.54
N CYS A 406 -18.51 21.59 -54.36
CA CYS A 406 -19.06 21.97 -53.06
C CYS A 406 -20.29 21.13 -52.65
N ALA A 407 -20.89 20.38 -53.58
CA ALA A 407 -22.17 19.71 -53.36
C ALA A 407 -22.15 18.59 -52.29
N SER A 408 -20.96 18.08 -51.93
CA SER A 408 -20.77 17.12 -50.83
C SER A 408 -20.64 17.78 -49.44
N PHE A 409 -20.55 19.12 -49.39
CA PHE A 409 -20.43 19.91 -48.15
C PHE A 409 -21.67 20.77 -47.87
N GLU A 410 -22.67 20.71 -48.75
CA GLU A 410 -24.00 21.29 -48.53
C GLU A 410 -24.70 20.60 -47.34
N ASP A 411 -25.16 21.39 -46.35
CA ASP A 411 -26.01 20.92 -45.26
C ASP A 411 -27.46 20.61 -45.72
N GLY A 412 -27.79 20.91 -46.99
CA GLY A 412 -29.10 20.78 -47.59
C GLY A 412 -30.06 21.94 -47.28
N ASN A 413 -29.56 23.05 -46.72
CA ASN A 413 -30.35 24.19 -46.26
C ASN A 413 -30.40 25.31 -47.30
N LEU A 414 -31.34 25.22 -48.25
CA LEU A 414 -31.57 26.22 -49.29
C LEU A 414 -31.94 27.62 -48.76
N CYS A 415 -32.09 27.79 -47.44
CA CYS A 415 -32.43 29.05 -46.78
C CYS A 415 -31.22 29.82 -46.22
N ASN A 416 -30.11 29.13 -45.85
CA ASN A 416 -28.84 29.82 -45.53
C ASN A 416 -28.02 30.12 -46.81
N GLY A 417 -28.35 29.46 -47.92
CA GLY A 417 -27.84 29.70 -49.26
C GLY A 417 -26.80 28.65 -49.66
N THR A 418 -27.01 28.01 -50.81
CA THR A 418 -26.10 26.99 -51.35
C THR A 418 -24.68 27.52 -51.49
N LEU A 419 -23.70 26.66 -51.26
CA LEU A 419 -22.30 26.95 -51.52
C LEU A 419 -22.07 27.13 -53.04
N LYS A 420 -21.13 28.01 -53.38
CA LYS A 420 -20.53 28.09 -54.72
C LYS A 420 -19.02 28.07 -54.59
N CYS A 421 -18.36 27.60 -55.64
CA CYS A 421 -16.93 27.76 -55.70
C CYS A 421 -16.57 29.19 -56.06
N GLN A 422 -15.81 29.88 -55.20
CA GLN A 422 -15.24 31.18 -55.50
C GLN A 422 -13.81 31.24 -54.98
N ASP A 423 -12.89 31.74 -55.81
CA ASP A 423 -11.48 31.93 -55.45
C ASP A 423 -10.82 30.65 -54.84
N ASN A 424 -11.20 29.49 -55.40
CA ASN A 424 -10.79 28.14 -54.97
C ASN A 424 -11.25 27.71 -53.55
N THR A 425 -12.30 28.31 -53.00
CA THR A 425 -12.94 27.90 -51.72
C THR A 425 -14.46 27.80 -51.86
N CYS A 426 -15.09 26.85 -51.17
CA CYS A 426 -16.54 26.77 -51.09
C CYS A 426 -17.08 27.86 -50.17
N VAL A 427 -17.83 28.82 -50.72
CA VAL A 427 -18.43 29.94 -49.98
C VAL A 427 -19.92 30.03 -50.27
N VAL A 428 -20.73 30.41 -49.27
CA VAL A 428 -22.17 30.64 -49.46
C VAL A 428 -22.40 31.64 -50.60
N ALA A 429 -23.22 31.27 -51.58
CA ALA A 429 -23.61 32.18 -52.66
C ALA A 429 -24.63 33.20 -52.15
N PRO A 430 -24.27 34.48 -51.91
CA PRO A 430 -25.19 35.46 -51.32
C PRO A 430 -26.45 35.71 -52.16
N GLU A 431 -26.42 35.36 -53.45
CA GLU A 431 -27.54 35.41 -54.39
C GLU A 431 -28.52 34.22 -54.28
N THR A 432 -28.15 33.08 -53.68
CA THR A 432 -29.05 31.93 -53.46
C THR A 432 -29.68 31.91 -52.07
N VAL A 433 -29.24 32.78 -51.15
CA VAL A 433 -29.80 32.95 -49.80
C VAL A 433 -31.27 33.43 -49.87
N ILE A 434 -32.23 32.55 -49.60
CA ILE A 434 -33.65 32.86 -49.78
C ILE A 434 -34.20 33.72 -48.64
N LYS A 435 -34.33 35.03 -48.91
CA LYS A 435 -34.86 36.03 -47.95
C LYS A 435 -36.36 36.25 -48.11
N CYS A 436 -37.14 35.59 -47.24
CA CYS A 436 -38.59 35.61 -47.28
C CYS A 436 -39.21 36.98 -46.95
N SER A 437 -39.61 37.72 -47.99
CA SER A 437 -40.24 39.04 -47.88
C SER A 437 -41.75 38.95 -48.04
N GLY A 438 -42.49 39.00 -46.94
CA GLY A 438 -43.97 39.01 -46.89
C GLY A 438 -44.46 39.85 -45.71
N VAL A 439 -45.77 40.12 -45.66
CA VAL A 439 -46.35 40.99 -44.61
C VAL A 439 -46.34 40.26 -43.27
N THR A 440 -45.37 40.60 -42.42
CA THR A 440 -45.34 40.14 -41.03
C THR A 440 -46.44 40.83 -40.21
N THR A 441 -47.03 40.09 -39.29
CA THR A 441 -47.91 40.64 -38.25
C THR A 441 -47.38 40.21 -36.89
N VAL A 442 -47.84 40.81 -35.80
CA VAL A 442 -47.36 40.46 -34.44
C VAL A 442 -47.48 38.96 -34.14
N CYS A 443 -48.40 38.24 -34.81
CA CYS A 443 -48.58 36.81 -34.65
C CYS A 443 -48.25 35.94 -35.88
N GLN A 444 -47.65 36.48 -36.94
CA GLN A 444 -47.18 35.68 -38.09
C GLN A 444 -45.84 36.20 -38.62
N THR A 445 -44.88 35.29 -38.77
CA THR A 445 -43.57 35.54 -39.37
C THR A 445 -43.35 34.67 -40.60
N GLN A 446 -42.46 35.10 -41.50
CA GLN A 446 -42.17 34.39 -42.73
C GLN A 446 -40.95 33.50 -42.52
N VAL A 447 -41.14 32.17 -42.55
CA VAL A 447 -40.09 31.17 -42.34
C VAL A 447 -39.79 30.46 -43.66
N CYS A 448 -38.51 30.30 -43.95
CA CYS A 448 -38.01 29.50 -45.06
C CYS A 448 -37.84 28.04 -44.61
N GLU A 449 -38.39 27.08 -45.36
CA GLU A 449 -38.22 25.65 -45.09
C GLU A 449 -36.85 25.15 -45.62
N PRO A 450 -35.90 24.72 -44.76
CA PRO A 450 -34.51 24.46 -45.14
C PRO A 450 -34.34 23.59 -46.39
N SER A 451 -34.96 22.42 -46.43
CA SER A 451 -34.78 21.43 -47.50
C SER A 451 -35.54 21.74 -48.79
N SER A 452 -36.37 22.79 -48.83
CA SER A 452 -37.18 23.14 -50.01
C SER A 452 -37.01 24.57 -50.51
N GLY A 453 -36.41 25.45 -49.69
CA GLY A 453 -36.22 26.86 -50.00
C GLY A 453 -37.52 27.67 -50.06
N LYS A 454 -38.65 27.12 -49.60
CA LYS A 454 -39.95 27.78 -49.74
C LYS A 454 -40.27 28.64 -48.52
N CYS A 455 -40.61 29.88 -48.79
CA CYS A 455 -41.15 30.81 -47.81
C CYS A 455 -42.60 30.46 -47.48
N SER A 456 -42.90 30.27 -46.20
CA SER A 456 -44.24 30.03 -45.67
C SER A 456 -44.55 30.97 -44.51
N SER A 457 -45.82 31.32 -44.34
CA SER A 457 -46.30 32.10 -43.20
C SER A 457 -46.45 31.19 -41.98
N ALA A 458 -45.46 31.19 -41.10
CA ALA A 458 -45.52 30.46 -39.85
C ALA A 458 -46.19 31.32 -38.75
N PRO A 459 -47.01 30.73 -37.88
CA PRO A 459 -47.25 31.31 -36.57
C PRO A 459 -45.92 31.58 -35.87
N VAL A 460 -45.75 32.75 -35.23
CA VAL A 460 -44.79 32.83 -34.12
C VAL A 460 -45.32 31.98 -32.96
N ASN A 461 -44.41 31.52 -32.11
CA ASN A 461 -44.69 30.57 -31.04
C ASN A 461 -45.94 30.95 -30.22
N ASN A 462 -46.81 29.98 -29.98
CA ASN A 462 -48.00 30.18 -29.16
C ASN A 462 -47.57 30.70 -27.78
N GLY A 463 -48.15 31.81 -27.32
CA GLY A 463 -47.69 32.54 -26.12
C GLY A 463 -46.82 33.78 -26.38
N THR A 464 -46.47 34.09 -27.64
CA THR A 464 -45.81 35.36 -27.98
C THR A 464 -46.74 36.54 -27.68
N PRO A 465 -46.33 37.58 -26.91
CA PRO A 465 -47.21 38.70 -26.57
C PRO A 465 -47.68 39.51 -27.78
N CYS A 466 -48.93 39.93 -27.74
CA CYS A 466 -49.58 40.80 -28.72
C CYS A 466 -50.62 41.73 -28.04
N ASP A 467 -51.44 42.39 -28.85
CA ASP A 467 -52.56 43.26 -28.44
C ASP A 467 -53.73 42.89 -29.37
N ASP A 468 -54.87 42.50 -28.80
CA ASP A 468 -56.05 42.08 -29.57
C ASP A 468 -57.08 43.20 -29.79
N GLY A 469 -56.93 44.32 -29.07
CA GLY A 469 -57.78 45.50 -29.12
C GLY A 469 -58.91 45.59 -28.10
N ASP A 470 -59.13 44.61 -27.20
CA ASP A 470 -60.10 44.73 -26.11
C ASP A 470 -59.48 45.33 -24.83
N ALA A 471 -60.00 46.47 -24.36
CA ALA A 471 -59.56 47.14 -23.14
C ALA A 471 -59.90 46.39 -21.83
N CYS A 472 -60.58 45.24 -21.93
CA CYS A 472 -60.89 44.31 -20.85
C CYS A 472 -60.10 42.97 -20.89
N THR A 473 -59.08 42.83 -21.74
CA THR A 473 -58.05 41.78 -21.63
C THR A 473 -56.67 42.36 -21.33
N VAL A 474 -55.73 41.50 -20.90
CA VAL A 474 -54.32 41.84 -20.70
C VAL A 474 -53.43 40.64 -21.04
N ALA A 475 -52.20 40.93 -21.48
CA ALA A 475 -51.25 39.92 -21.93
C ALA A 475 -51.85 39.00 -22.99
N ASP A 476 -52.42 39.60 -24.05
CA ASP A 476 -52.90 38.88 -25.21
C ASP A 476 -51.75 38.12 -25.86
N VAL A 477 -52.04 36.94 -26.39
CA VAL A 477 -51.01 36.02 -26.88
C VAL A 477 -51.35 35.48 -28.26
N CYS A 478 -50.31 35.33 -29.06
CA CYS A 478 -50.42 34.65 -30.33
C CYS A 478 -50.86 33.19 -30.11
N GLY A 479 -51.90 32.78 -30.84
CA GLY A 479 -52.43 31.43 -30.87
C GLY A 479 -52.77 31.06 -32.31
N ASN A 480 -52.13 30.00 -32.83
CA ASN A 480 -52.34 29.48 -34.19
C ASN A 480 -52.27 30.55 -35.30
N GLY A 481 -51.36 31.52 -35.15
CA GLY A 481 -51.12 32.57 -36.14
C GLY A 481 -52.06 33.79 -36.04
N LYS A 482 -52.79 33.97 -34.95
CA LYS A 482 -53.58 35.18 -34.67
C LYS A 482 -53.34 35.64 -33.24
N CYS A 483 -53.46 36.95 -32.98
CA CYS A 483 -53.58 37.41 -31.60
C CYS A 483 -54.91 36.88 -31.05
N SER A 484 -54.84 36.30 -29.85
CA SER A 484 -56.00 35.78 -29.13
C SER A 484 -56.09 36.52 -27.80
N PRO A 485 -57.31 36.88 -27.34
CA PRO A 485 -57.50 37.56 -26.07
C PRO A 485 -56.78 36.83 -24.94
N GLY A 486 -56.03 37.59 -24.15
CA GLY A 486 -55.20 37.09 -23.08
C GLY A 486 -55.98 36.70 -21.83
N ALA A 487 -55.36 36.87 -20.68
CA ALA A 487 -56.13 36.83 -19.44
C ALA A 487 -57.15 37.97 -19.45
N PRO A 488 -58.42 37.73 -19.04
CA PRO A 488 -59.32 38.83 -18.73
C PRO A 488 -58.63 39.78 -17.76
N LYS A 489 -58.72 41.09 -18.02
CA LYS A 489 -58.10 42.14 -17.21
C LYS A 489 -58.42 41.87 -15.74
N PRO A 490 -57.42 41.72 -14.85
CA PRO A 490 -57.62 41.24 -13.49
C PRO A 490 -58.36 42.28 -12.66
N CYS A 491 -59.68 42.22 -12.76
CA CYS A 491 -60.63 42.93 -11.91
C CYS A 491 -61.03 42.11 -10.69
N ASN A 492 -60.75 40.80 -10.73
CA ASN A 492 -60.66 39.96 -9.54
C ASN A 492 -59.66 40.60 -8.57
N ASP A 493 -60.14 41.10 -7.44
CA ASP A 493 -59.34 41.76 -6.40
C ASP A 493 -58.72 40.77 -5.39
N GLY A 494 -58.88 39.47 -5.66
CA GLY A 494 -58.45 38.35 -4.82
C GLY A 494 -59.54 37.84 -3.86
N ASN A 495 -60.75 38.39 -3.92
CA ASN A 495 -61.79 38.17 -2.92
C ASN A 495 -62.88 37.21 -3.42
N SER A 496 -62.89 36.00 -2.89
CA SER A 496 -63.92 34.97 -3.13
C SER A 496 -65.37 35.42 -2.87
N CYS A 497 -65.56 36.61 -2.28
CA CYS A 497 -66.83 37.16 -1.84
C CYS A 497 -67.30 38.41 -2.58
N THR A 498 -66.64 38.75 -3.68
CA THR A 498 -67.17 39.67 -4.69
C THR A 498 -67.33 38.95 -6.04
N SER A 499 -68.31 39.40 -6.82
CA SER A 499 -68.45 39.06 -8.23
C SER A 499 -67.84 40.18 -9.03
N ASP A 500 -66.65 39.92 -9.57
CA ASP A 500 -65.82 40.94 -10.18
C ASP A 500 -65.90 40.88 -11.70
N LEU A 501 -66.09 42.04 -12.31
CA LEU A 501 -66.30 42.14 -13.76
C LEU A 501 -65.56 43.35 -14.33
N CYS A 502 -64.88 43.16 -15.46
CA CYS A 502 -64.42 44.28 -16.26
C CYS A 502 -65.60 44.85 -17.06
N SER A 503 -65.88 46.14 -16.90
CA SER A 503 -66.92 46.88 -17.62
C SER A 503 -66.31 48.13 -18.23
N ALA A 504 -66.31 48.21 -19.57
CA ALA A 504 -65.74 49.33 -20.35
C ALA A 504 -64.29 49.71 -19.92
N GLY A 505 -63.47 48.70 -19.61
CA GLY A 505 -62.07 48.88 -19.20
C GLY A 505 -61.85 49.28 -17.73
N GLN A 506 -62.90 49.39 -16.92
CA GLN A 506 -62.82 49.59 -15.47
C GLN A 506 -63.35 48.38 -14.70
N CYS A 507 -62.85 48.15 -13.49
CA CYS A 507 -63.22 47.02 -12.64
C CYS A 507 -64.36 47.39 -11.71
N VAL A 508 -65.36 46.50 -11.60
CA VAL A 508 -66.51 46.64 -10.69
C VAL A 508 -66.75 45.33 -9.93
N ASN A 509 -66.87 45.46 -8.61
CA ASN A 509 -66.76 44.34 -7.67
C ASN A 509 -68.04 44.32 -6.81
N LEU A 510 -68.84 43.23 -6.87
CA LEU A 510 -70.19 43.17 -6.30
C LEU A 510 -70.34 42.14 -5.17
N PRO A 511 -70.73 42.51 -3.93
CA PRO A 511 -70.82 41.59 -2.79
C PRO A 511 -71.70 40.34 -2.99
N LEU A 512 -71.12 39.15 -2.75
CA LEU A 512 -71.77 37.83 -2.85
C LEU A 512 -72.21 37.27 -1.49
N ASN A 513 -73.01 38.03 -0.74
CA ASN A 513 -73.39 37.67 0.63
C ASN A 513 -74.00 36.26 0.76
N GLY A 514 -73.45 35.44 1.67
CA GLY A 514 -73.92 34.10 1.99
C GLY A 514 -73.45 32.98 1.06
N GLN A 515 -72.55 33.25 0.10
CA GLN A 515 -71.81 32.18 -0.60
C GLN A 515 -70.72 31.59 0.29
N PRO A 516 -70.37 30.29 0.13
CA PRO A 516 -69.19 29.72 0.75
C PRO A 516 -67.92 30.33 0.14
N CYS A 517 -66.91 30.53 0.98
CA CYS A 517 -65.58 30.93 0.57
C CYS A 517 -64.51 30.08 1.26
N ASP A 518 -63.26 30.45 1.06
CA ASP A 518 -62.07 29.99 1.75
C ASP A 518 -61.31 31.28 2.07
N ASP A 519 -61.01 31.55 3.35
CA ASP A 519 -60.29 32.76 3.78
C ASP A 519 -58.75 32.61 3.69
N GLY A 520 -58.27 31.47 3.19
CA GLY A 520 -56.87 31.10 3.10
C GLY A 520 -56.33 30.37 4.34
N ASN A 521 -57.19 30.01 5.29
CA ASN A 521 -56.82 29.33 6.53
C ASN A 521 -57.48 27.95 6.62
N ALA A 522 -56.70 26.89 6.41
CA ALA A 522 -57.17 25.50 6.56
C ALA A 522 -57.64 25.12 7.99
N CYS A 523 -57.55 26.03 8.97
CA CYS A 523 -58.14 25.85 10.29
C CYS A 523 -59.64 26.17 10.34
N THR A 524 -60.17 27.04 9.49
CA THR A 524 -61.57 27.51 9.57
C THR A 524 -62.48 26.69 8.66
N VAL A 525 -63.72 26.44 9.11
CA VAL A 525 -64.64 25.52 8.39
C VAL A 525 -66.00 26.15 8.09
N GLY A 526 -66.36 26.18 6.81
CA GLY A 526 -67.63 26.75 6.35
C GLY A 526 -67.63 28.28 6.29
N ASP A 527 -66.50 28.87 5.90
CA ASP A 527 -66.35 30.32 5.73
C ASP A 527 -67.40 30.88 4.77
N ALA A 528 -67.89 32.08 5.08
CA ALA A 528 -69.04 32.65 4.39
C ALA A 528 -68.84 34.12 4.04
N CYS A 529 -69.32 34.50 2.87
CA CYS A 529 -69.20 35.85 2.36
C CYS A 529 -70.11 36.84 3.07
N VAL A 530 -69.53 37.93 3.59
CA VAL A 530 -70.25 39.00 4.29
C VAL A 530 -69.79 40.37 3.80
N ASN A 531 -70.68 41.08 3.10
CA ASN A 531 -70.52 42.44 2.59
C ASN A 531 -69.28 42.67 1.69
N GLY A 532 -68.92 41.68 0.87
CA GLY A 532 -67.77 41.78 -0.02
C GLY A 532 -66.45 41.51 0.70
N SER A 533 -66.44 40.56 1.64
CA SER A 533 -65.23 39.99 2.26
C SER A 533 -65.55 38.57 2.71
N CYS A 534 -64.57 37.66 2.63
CA CYS A 534 -64.71 36.35 3.26
C CYS A 534 -64.62 36.51 4.78
N ALA A 535 -65.64 36.02 5.49
CA ALA A 535 -65.63 35.97 6.94
C ALA A 535 -65.42 34.52 7.37
N ALA A 536 -64.34 34.31 8.14
CA ALA A 536 -63.99 33.05 8.76
C ALA A 536 -65.20 32.36 9.39
N GLY A 537 -65.37 31.07 9.09
CA GLY A 537 -66.24 30.18 9.84
C GLY A 537 -65.70 29.90 11.25
N PRO A 538 -66.32 28.97 11.99
CA PRO A 538 -65.76 28.49 13.25
C PRO A 538 -64.33 27.93 13.04
N ASP A 539 -63.40 28.37 13.87
CA ASP A 539 -62.04 27.84 13.91
C ASP A 539 -62.05 26.40 14.47
N ASN A 540 -61.39 25.51 13.74
CA ASN A 540 -61.22 24.08 13.98
C ASN A 540 -59.72 23.71 14.16
N GLY A 541 -58.82 24.69 14.23
CA GLY A 541 -57.48 24.58 14.86
C GLY A 541 -56.40 23.78 14.12
N CYS A 542 -56.41 23.76 12.78
CA CYS A 542 -55.67 22.74 12.02
C CYS A 542 -54.13 22.90 11.88
N CYS A 543 -53.57 24.11 12.02
CA CYS A 543 -52.10 24.33 11.95
C CYS A 543 -51.51 25.03 13.19
N SER A 544 -52.21 25.07 14.33
CA SER A 544 -51.70 25.64 15.60
C SER A 544 -50.55 24.86 16.23
N GLU A 545 -50.32 23.62 15.80
CA GLU A 545 -49.17 22.78 16.21
C GLU A 545 -48.04 22.75 15.17
N SER A 546 -48.20 23.41 14.02
CA SER A 546 -47.19 23.43 12.96
C SER A 546 -45.96 24.27 13.37
N GLN A 547 -44.76 23.70 13.21
CA GLN A 547 -43.50 24.34 13.59
C GLN A 547 -42.59 24.63 12.38
N ILE A 548 -43.19 24.84 11.21
CA ILE A 548 -42.50 25.22 9.96
C ILE A 548 -42.65 26.73 9.79
N MET A 549 -41.56 27.48 9.98
CA MET A 549 -41.58 28.94 10.03
C MET A 549 -40.78 29.57 8.88
N LEU A 550 -41.41 30.50 8.17
CA LEU A 550 -40.79 31.34 7.14
C LEU A 550 -41.29 32.78 7.29
N GLY A 551 -40.38 33.75 7.42
CA GLY A 551 -40.74 35.18 7.56
C GLY A 551 -41.60 35.52 8.79
N GLY A 552 -41.64 34.65 9.80
CA GLY A 552 -42.52 34.79 10.97
C GLY A 552 -43.94 34.24 10.77
N LYS A 553 -44.29 33.72 9.58
CA LYS A 553 -45.54 32.97 9.34
C LYS A 553 -45.29 31.46 9.49
N ALA A 554 -46.29 30.75 10.01
CA ALA A 554 -46.32 29.29 10.06
C ALA A 554 -46.89 28.68 8.77
N TYR A 555 -46.40 27.51 8.38
CA TYR A 555 -46.77 26.74 7.19
C TYR A 555 -47.06 25.30 7.58
N CYS A 556 -47.93 24.61 6.82
CA CYS A 556 -48.44 23.30 7.21
C CYS A 556 -47.61 22.15 6.59
N THR A 557 -46.91 22.39 5.47
CA THR A 557 -45.88 21.49 4.88
C THR A 557 -44.56 22.21 4.59
N ILE A 558 -43.47 21.46 4.35
CA ILE A 558 -42.16 22.03 4.02
C ILE A 558 -42.19 22.55 2.57
N GLN A 559 -42.84 21.84 1.64
CA GLN A 559 -42.94 22.27 0.24
C GLN A 559 -43.76 23.57 0.10
N GLU A 560 -44.83 23.78 0.87
CA GLU A 560 -45.53 25.08 0.92
C GLU A 560 -44.59 26.24 1.24
N ALA A 561 -43.76 26.07 2.27
CA ALA A 561 -42.76 27.08 2.65
C ALA A 561 -41.70 27.25 1.55
N VAL A 562 -41.22 26.16 0.95
CA VAL A 562 -40.27 26.19 -0.17
C VAL A 562 -40.85 26.90 -1.40
N ASP A 563 -42.11 26.69 -1.73
CA ASP A 563 -42.76 27.26 -2.91
C ASP A 563 -42.97 28.77 -2.75
N VAL A 564 -43.36 29.24 -1.56
CA VAL A 564 -43.54 30.66 -1.24
C VAL A 564 -42.21 31.40 -1.03
N ALA A 565 -41.15 30.72 -0.56
CA ALA A 565 -39.85 31.32 -0.30
C ALA A 565 -39.19 31.99 -1.52
N LYS A 566 -38.45 33.07 -1.28
CA LYS A 566 -37.59 33.78 -2.24
C LYS A 566 -36.14 33.35 -2.09
N ALA A 567 -35.32 33.65 -3.09
CA ALA A 567 -33.88 33.42 -2.97
C ALA A 567 -33.30 34.27 -1.81
N GLY A 568 -32.53 33.63 -0.93
CA GLY A 568 -32.02 34.20 0.32
C GLY A 568 -32.86 33.90 1.57
N ASP A 569 -34.10 33.40 1.43
CA ASP A 569 -34.97 33.12 2.58
C ASP A 569 -34.50 31.91 3.41
N ILE A 570 -34.89 31.93 4.69
CA ILE A 570 -34.58 30.89 5.68
C ILE A 570 -35.90 30.26 6.17
N ILE A 571 -36.07 28.97 5.90
CA ILE A 571 -37.15 28.14 6.45
C ILE A 571 -36.60 27.43 7.69
N THR A 572 -37.31 27.57 8.81
CA THR A 572 -36.88 27.06 10.11
C THR A 572 -37.88 26.01 10.62
N LEU A 573 -37.38 24.82 10.98
CA LEU A 573 -38.16 23.64 11.34
C LEU A 573 -38.02 23.31 12.83
N GLY A 574 -39.12 23.25 13.56
CA GLY A 574 -39.14 22.78 14.96
C GLY A 574 -38.91 21.26 15.10
N PRO A 575 -38.59 20.79 16.32
CA PRO A 575 -38.15 19.41 16.64
C PRO A 575 -39.24 18.33 16.50
N LEU A 576 -39.87 18.23 15.34
CA LEU A 576 -40.93 17.27 14.99
C LEU A 576 -40.44 16.25 13.95
N THR A 577 -41.32 15.31 13.60
CA THR A 577 -41.12 14.38 12.47
C THR A 577 -42.06 14.73 11.32
N TYR A 578 -41.48 15.11 10.20
CA TYR A 578 -42.15 15.48 8.94
C TYR A 578 -42.07 14.31 7.96
N THR A 579 -43.13 14.02 7.20
CA THR A 579 -43.13 12.94 6.19
C THR A 579 -43.46 13.50 4.81
N GLU A 580 -42.42 13.75 4.01
CA GLU A 580 -42.47 14.57 2.80
C GLU A 580 -41.25 14.31 1.89
N SER A 581 -41.39 14.51 0.58
CA SER A 581 -40.27 14.53 -0.38
C SER A 581 -40.18 15.93 -1.00
N VAL A 582 -39.20 16.71 -0.56
CA VAL A 582 -39.10 18.15 -0.86
C VAL A 582 -38.24 18.40 -2.10
N VAL A 583 -38.74 19.21 -3.03
CA VAL A 583 -38.03 19.63 -4.24
C VAL A 583 -37.65 21.10 -4.12
N VAL A 584 -36.34 21.38 -4.14
CA VAL A 584 -35.77 22.72 -4.04
C VAL A 584 -35.18 23.13 -5.38
N GLY A 585 -35.68 24.23 -5.95
CA GLY A 585 -35.23 24.80 -7.22
C GLY A 585 -34.81 26.27 -7.11
N LYS A 586 -34.42 26.71 -5.91
CA LYS A 586 -34.09 28.11 -5.58
C LYS A 586 -33.05 28.16 -4.45
N ALA A 587 -32.30 29.25 -4.35
CA ALA A 587 -31.26 29.44 -3.35
C ALA A 587 -31.85 29.79 -1.96
N ILE A 588 -32.19 28.78 -1.16
CA ILE A 588 -32.81 28.95 0.17
C ILE A 588 -32.10 28.12 1.24
N THR A 589 -32.23 28.53 2.51
CA THR A 589 -31.75 27.76 3.66
C THR A 589 -32.91 27.02 4.34
N ILE A 590 -32.75 25.74 4.64
CA ILE A 590 -33.67 24.95 5.45
C ILE A 590 -32.90 24.44 6.68
N GLN A 591 -33.33 24.84 7.87
CA GLN A 591 -32.58 24.60 9.11
C GLN A 591 -33.47 24.20 10.30
N ALA A 592 -32.88 23.55 11.31
CA ALA A 592 -33.54 23.34 12.60
C ALA A 592 -33.70 24.64 13.42
N ALA A 593 -34.82 24.75 14.14
CA ALA A 593 -35.07 25.81 15.13
C ALA A 593 -34.25 25.63 16.42
N ALA A 594 -34.07 24.37 16.83
CA ALA A 594 -33.49 23.98 18.10
C ALA A 594 -32.99 22.51 18.04
N THR A 595 -32.45 22.01 19.15
CA THR A 595 -32.24 20.58 19.41
C THR A 595 -33.43 19.98 20.18
N PRO A 596 -33.81 18.71 19.97
CA PRO A 596 -33.22 17.75 19.02
C PRO A 596 -33.51 18.14 17.56
N PHE A 597 -32.71 17.63 16.63
CA PHE A 597 -32.88 17.95 15.21
C PHE A 597 -34.21 17.38 14.67
N PRO A 598 -34.90 18.09 13.76
CA PRO A 598 -36.10 17.60 13.09
C PRO A 598 -35.79 16.35 12.27
N ASN A 599 -36.74 15.42 12.25
CA ASN A 599 -36.68 14.23 11.41
C ASN A 599 -37.49 14.48 10.14
N ILE A 600 -36.87 14.45 8.96
CA ILE A 600 -37.59 14.48 7.68
C ILE A 600 -37.49 13.10 7.05
N LYS A 601 -38.65 12.47 6.86
CA LYS A 601 -38.81 11.13 6.31
C LYS A 601 -39.40 11.24 4.90
N SER A 602 -38.83 10.56 3.91
CA SER A 602 -39.44 10.51 2.57
C SER A 602 -40.83 9.85 2.63
N GLU A 603 -41.80 10.43 1.93
CA GLU A 603 -43.13 9.84 1.69
C GLU A 603 -43.06 8.48 0.96
N SER A 604 -41.99 8.22 0.22
CA SER A 604 -41.77 6.96 -0.50
C SER A 604 -40.31 6.56 -0.53
N THR A 605 -40.03 5.28 -0.32
CA THR A 605 -38.70 4.67 -0.45
C THR A 605 -38.11 4.76 -1.85
N THR A 606 -38.90 5.11 -2.87
CA THR A 606 -38.45 5.34 -4.26
C THR A 606 -38.09 6.80 -4.56
N LYS A 607 -38.61 7.76 -3.77
CA LYS A 607 -38.29 9.19 -3.85
C LYS A 607 -37.16 9.56 -2.87
N PRO A 608 -36.40 10.63 -3.10
CA PRO A 608 -35.48 11.17 -2.11
C PRO A 608 -36.20 11.98 -1.02
N VAL A 609 -35.51 12.31 0.07
CA VAL A 609 -36.05 13.23 1.10
C VAL A 609 -35.93 14.68 0.60
N PHE A 610 -34.74 15.08 0.13
CA PHE A 610 -34.51 16.35 -0.56
C PHE A 610 -33.96 16.14 -1.96
N ARG A 611 -34.53 16.83 -2.95
CA ARG A 611 -34.02 16.90 -4.33
C ARG A 611 -33.74 18.35 -4.73
N PHE A 612 -32.49 18.63 -5.08
CA PHE A 612 -32.05 19.94 -5.54
C PHE A 612 -31.90 19.94 -7.06
N THR A 613 -32.56 20.91 -7.71
CA THR A 613 -32.58 21.09 -9.16
C THR A 613 -31.79 22.36 -9.56
N SER A 614 -31.57 22.57 -10.86
CA SER A 614 -30.60 23.56 -11.39
C SER A 614 -30.73 25.00 -10.88
N GLY A 615 -31.90 25.45 -10.44
CA GLY A 615 -32.09 26.78 -9.82
C GLY A 615 -31.61 26.90 -8.36
N ALA A 616 -31.28 25.78 -7.71
CA ALA A 616 -30.83 25.73 -6.31
C ALA A 616 -29.32 25.99 -6.15
N VAL A 617 -28.83 27.07 -6.75
CA VAL A 617 -27.41 27.49 -6.63
C VAL A 617 -27.23 28.28 -5.33
N GLY A 618 -26.55 27.70 -4.35
CA GLY A 618 -26.36 28.29 -3.02
C GLY A 618 -27.45 27.91 -2.00
N ALA A 619 -28.21 26.84 -2.25
CA ALA A 619 -29.16 26.32 -1.27
C ALA A 619 -28.44 25.60 -0.11
N LYS A 620 -29.04 25.58 1.09
CA LYS A 620 -28.41 25.04 2.31
C LYS A 620 -29.34 24.16 3.14
N LEU A 621 -28.83 23.04 3.65
CA LEU A 621 -29.44 22.22 4.69
C LEU A 621 -28.59 22.27 5.97
N TYR A 622 -29.21 22.54 7.12
CA TYR A 622 -28.49 22.65 8.40
C TYR A 622 -29.20 21.93 9.56
N LYS A 623 -28.48 21.03 10.24
CA LYS A 623 -28.93 20.35 11.47
C LYS A 623 -30.22 19.52 11.30
N LEU A 624 -30.30 18.70 10.26
CA LEU A 624 -31.47 17.88 9.93
C LEU A 624 -31.16 16.38 10.01
N ASN A 625 -32.09 15.55 10.51
CA ASN A 625 -32.03 14.09 10.40
C ASN A 625 -32.88 13.63 9.20
N LEU A 626 -32.34 12.82 8.28
CA LEU A 626 -33.03 12.44 7.03
C LEU A 626 -33.19 10.92 6.91
N PHE A 627 -34.37 10.44 6.53
CA PHE A 627 -34.73 9.01 6.59
C PHE A 627 -35.56 8.50 5.40
N ASN A 628 -35.48 7.19 5.13
CA ASN A 628 -36.46 6.42 4.35
C ASN A 628 -36.64 6.84 2.88
N GLY A 629 -35.78 7.69 2.33
CA GLY A 629 -35.75 8.02 0.90
C GLY A 629 -34.72 7.20 0.13
N ASN A 630 -34.99 6.95 -1.15
CA ASN A 630 -34.10 6.25 -2.11
C ASN A 630 -32.65 6.78 -2.03
N SER A 631 -32.52 8.10 -1.91
CA SER A 631 -31.38 8.74 -1.26
C SER A 631 -31.86 9.88 -0.37
N SER A 632 -31.18 10.16 0.75
CA SER A 632 -31.63 11.24 1.64
C SER A 632 -31.46 12.61 0.98
N VAL A 633 -30.35 12.85 0.27
CA VAL A 633 -30.15 14.05 -0.55
C VAL A 633 -29.79 13.66 -1.98
N VAL A 634 -30.41 14.31 -2.97
CA VAL A 634 -30.03 14.24 -4.39
C VAL A 634 -29.75 15.65 -4.90
N VAL A 635 -28.57 15.85 -5.50
CA VAL A 635 -28.14 17.11 -6.13
C VAL A 635 -27.98 16.87 -7.63
N ASP A 636 -28.94 17.35 -8.42
CA ASP A 636 -28.95 17.19 -9.88
C ASP A 636 -28.07 18.24 -10.59
N THR A 637 -27.93 18.09 -11.90
CA THR A 637 -27.09 18.93 -12.76
C THR A 637 -27.40 20.43 -12.62
N GLY A 638 -26.35 21.21 -12.37
CA GLY A 638 -26.42 22.66 -12.18
C GLY A 638 -26.77 23.13 -10.76
N ALA A 639 -27.29 22.28 -9.87
CA ALA A 639 -27.55 22.65 -8.48
C ALA A 639 -26.23 22.79 -7.69
N GLN A 640 -26.19 23.68 -6.68
CA GLN A 640 -25.03 23.85 -5.79
C GLN A 640 -25.49 23.96 -4.33
N VAL A 641 -25.14 22.98 -3.50
CA VAL A 641 -25.78 22.78 -2.18
C VAL A 641 -24.76 22.66 -1.06
N GLU A 642 -24.97 23.37 0.05
CA GLU A 642 -24.29 23.10 1.32
C GLU A 642 -25.15 22.16 2.20
N VAL A 643 -24.56 21.09 2.72
CA VAL A 643 -25.21 20.19 3.69
C VAL A 643 -24.33 20.13 4.93
N ASN A 644 -24.81 20.67 6.05
CA ASN A 644 -23.97 21.00 7.19
C ASN A 644 -24.59 20.46 8.48
N THR A 645 -23.80 19.71 9.27
CA THR A 645 -24.23 19.08 10.54
C THR A 645 -25.52 18.24 10.40
N CYS A 646 -25.73 17.59 9.24
CA CYS A 646 -26.91 16.77 8.98
C CYS A 646 -26.62 15.28 9.13
N ASN A 647 -27.66 14.51 9.44
CA ASN A 647 -27.59 13.07 9.71
C ASN A 647 -28.43 12.27 8.68
N PRO A 648 -27.99 12.15 7.42
CA PRO A 648 -28.72 11.39 6.41
C PRO A 648 -28.51 9.88 6.58
N LYS A 649 -29.62 9.13 6.59
CA LYS A 649 -29.59 7.69 6.45
C LYS A 649 -29.59 7.29 4.97
N SER A 650 -28.81 6.26 4.66
CA SER A 650 -28.93 5.54 3.40
C SER A 650 -30.20 4.66 3.42
N TYR A 651 -30.67 4.24 2.25
CA TYR A 651 -31.79 3.30 2.13
C TYR A 651 -31.61 2.34 0.95
N LEU A 652 -31.89 2.76 -0.29
CA LEU A 652 -31.78 1.88 -1.48
C LEU A 652 -30.56 2.17 -2.39
N ASN A 653 -30.17 3.43 -2.56
CA ASN A 653 -29.10 3.80 -3.50
C ASN A 653 -27.91 4.44 -2.78
N SER A 654 -28.13 5.56 -2.07
CA SER A 654 -27.06 6.25 -1.35
C SER A 654 -27.58 7.17 -0.25
N GLY A 655 -26.78 7.57 0.72
CA GLY A 655 -27.14 8.60 1.69
C GLY A 655 -27.23 9.98 1.02
N ILE A 656 -26.17 10.35 0.28
CA ILE A 656 -26.11 11.55 -0.54
C ILE A 656 -25.67 11.20 -1.96
N ARG A 657 -26.42 11.67 -2.96
CA ARG A 657 -26.12 11.51 -4.39
C ARG A 657 -25.87 12.86 -5.06
N VAL A 658 -24.75 12.99 -5.76
CA VAL A 658 -24.39 14.17 -6.55
C VAL A 658 -24.24 13.74 -8.01
N ALA A 659 -25.12 14.24 -8.88
CA ALA A 659 -25.26 13.81 -10.27
C ALA A 659 -25.17 15.01 -11.22
N GLY A 660 -23.94 15.39 -11.59
CA GLY A 660 -23.64 16.60 -12.38
C GLY A 660 -23.84 17.94 -11.63
N GLY A 661 -24.24 17.90 -10.35
CA GLY A 661 -24.32 19.08 -9.48
C GLY A 661 -23.06 19.27 -8.63
N LYS A 662 -23.11 20.23 -7.69
CA LYS A 662 -22.05 20.50 -6.71
C LYS A 662 -22.56 20.38 -5.27
N ALA A 663 -21.83 19.69 -4.40
CA ALA A 663 -22.16 19.58 -2.98
C ALA A 663 -20.97 19.91 -2.05
N THR A 664 -21.22 20.68 -1.00
CA THR A 664 -20.27 20.92 0.09
C THR A 664 -20.84 20.31 1.37
N LEU A 665 -20.20 19.25 1.86
CA LEU A 665 -20.62 18.45 3.01
C LEU A 665 -19.73 18.80 4.20
N ILE A 666 -20.31 19.33 5.27
CA ILE A 666 -19.58 19.81 6.47
C ILE A 666 -20.11 19.07 7.70
N ASN A 667 -19.25 18.33 8.40
CA ASN A 667 -19.59 17.59 9.63
C ASN A 667 -20.86 16.72 9.49
N VAL A 668 -21.02 16.03 8.36
CA VAL A 668 -22.20 15.20 8.05
C VAL A 668 -22.01 13.78 8.64
N PHE A 669 -23.08 13.20 9.20
CA PHE A 669 -23.08 11.83 9.71
C PHE A 669 -23.93 10.91 8.82
N VAL A 670 -23.30 10.23 7.85
CA VAL A 670 -23.99 9.38 6.87
C VAL A 670 -23.92 7.92 7.30
N SER A 671 -25.05 7.26 7.56
CA SER A 671 -25.03 5.87 8.07
C SER A 671 -26.20 4.98 7.62
N ASN A 672 -25.99 3.67 7.52
CA ASN A 672 -27.01 2.69 7.06
C ASN A 672 -27.51 1.73 8.17
N ILE A 673 -27.23 2.04 9.44
CA ILE A 673 -27.58 1.20 10.61
C ILE A 673 -29.04 0.75 10.55
N GLY A 674 -29.27 -0.57 10.56
CA GLY A 674 -30.60 -1.18 10.56
C GLY A 674 -31.29 -1.32 9.19
N GLN A 675 -30.56 -1.18 8.08
CA GLN A 675 -31.08 -1.44 6.72
C GLN A 675 -30.43 -2.68 6.09
N THR A 676 -31.16 -3.35 5.19
CA THR A 676 -30.74 -4.60 4.51
C THR A 676 -30.28 -4.42 3.07
N ALA A 677 -30.29 -3.19 2.54
CA ALA A 677 -29.99 -2.91 1.14
C ALA A 677 -28.57 -2.35 0.93
N ILE A 678 -27.97 -2.72 -0.20
CA ILE A 678 -26.59 -2.38 -0.61
C ILE A 678 -26.56 -0.94 -1.15
N ALA A 679 -26.71 0.02 -0.24
CA ALA A 679 -26.60 1.44 -0.52
C ALA A 679 -25.20 1.98 -0.19
N ASP A 680 -24.78 3.02 -0.91
CA ASP A 680 -23.54 3.76 -0.64
C ASP A 680 -23.73 4.85 0.43
N GLY A 681 -22.66 5.38 1.01
CA GLY A 681 -22.70 6.58 1.85
C GLY A 681 -22.86 7.84 1.01
N VAL A 682 -21.79 8.24 0.32
CA VAL A 682 -21.78 9.38 -0.62
C VAL A 682 -21.41 8.91 -2.02
N ARG A 683 -22.26 9.21 -2.99
CA ARG A 683 -22.13 8.85 -4.41
C ARG A 683 -21.97 10.10 -5.28
N VAL A 684 -20.91 10.16 -6.07
CA VAL A 684 -20.59 11.28 -6.97
C VAL A 684 -20.41 10.76 -8.39
N GLU A 685 -21.28 11.19 -9.31
CA GLU A 685 -21.34 10.65 -10.67
C GLU A 685 -21.78 11.71 -11.71
N LEU A 686 -21.65 11.38 -13.00
CA LEU A 686 -22.12 12.20 -14.15
C LEU A 686 -21.54 13.63 -14.17
N GLY A 687 -20.24 13.79 -13.95
CA GLY A 687 -19.57 15.11 -13.86
C GLY A 687 -19.83 15.85 -12.54
N GLY A 688 -20.50 15.22 -11.57
CA GLY A 688 -20.76 15.79 -10.26
C GLY A 688 -19.48 16.11 -9.49
N THR A 689 -19.54 17.13 -8.62
CA THR A 689 -18.42 17.56 -7.78
C THR A 689 -18.84 17.62 -6.31
N ALA A 690 -18.02 17.10 -5.40
CA ALA A 690 -18.30 17.15 -3.97
C ALA A 690 -17.05 17.38 -3.11
N THR A 691 -17.24 18.03 -1.97
CA THR A 691 -16.22 18.20 -0.92
C THR A 691 -16.80 17.72 0.41
N ILE A 692 -16.02 16.97 1.19
CA ILE A 692 -16.37 16.49 2.54
C ILE A 692 -15.33 17.05 3.51
N SER A 693 -15.79 17.84 4.48
CA SER A 693 -14.97 18.44 5.54
C SER A 693 -15.49 17.94 6.89
N GLY A 694 -14.71 17.07 7.55
CA GLY A 694 -15.10 16.41 8.79
C GLY A 694 -16.31 15.47 8.67
N GLY A 695 -16.85 15.04 9.82
CA GLY A 695 -17.98 14.11 9.89
C GLY A 695 -17.60 12.63 9.80
N THR A 696 -18.60 11.76 9.72
CA THR A 696 -18.44 10.29 9.69
C THR A 696 -19.36 9.63 8.66
N ILE A 697 -18.83 8.64 7.94
CA ILE A 697 -19.56 7.86 6.93
C ILE A 697 -19.35 6.38 7.25
N GLU A 698 -20.41 5.71 7.74
CA GLU A 698 -20.25 4.40 8.37
C GLU A 698 -21.40 3.40 8.22
N GLN A 699 -21.05 2.12 8.42
CA GLN A 699 -21.98 0.99 8.46
C GLN A 699 -22.77 0.79 7.15
N HIS A 700 -22.22 1.24 6.01
CA HIS A 700 -22.82 1.02 4.69
C HIS A 700 -22.57 -0.42 4.23
N LEU A 701 -23.62 -1.07 3.70
CA LEU A 701 -23.51 -2.40 3.09
C LEU A 701 -22.89 -2.34 1.69
N GLY A 702 -23.07 -1.19 1.01
CA GLY A 702 -22.30 -0.84 -0.19
C GLY A 702 -20.96 -0.20 0.18
N ARG A 703 -20.63 0.92 -0.45
CA ARG A 703 -19.35 1.62 -0.26
C ARG A 703 -19.55 2.86 0.61
N GLY A 704 -18.58 3.23 1.44
CA GLY A 704 -18.63 4.50 2.16
C GLY A 704 -18.67 5.69 1.18
N LEU A 705 -17.72 5.72 0.25
CA LEU A 705 -17.63 6.68 -0.85
C LEU A 705 -17.61 5.95 -2.19
N TYR A 706 -18.35 6.48 -3.18
CA TYR A 706 -18.34 5.98 -4.55
C TYR A 706 -18.24 7.13 -5.57
N VAL A 707 -17.27 7.05 -6.48
CA VAL A 707 -16.98 8.10 -7.46
C VAL A 707 -16.87 7.50 -8.87
N ALA A 708 -17.77 7.89 -9.77
CA ALA A 708 -17.84 7.36 -11.14
C ALA A 708 -17.99 8.49 -12.17
N GLY A 709 -16.89 8.90 -12.80
CA GLY A 709 -16.88 10.04 -13.73
C GLY A 709 -17.27 11.38 -13.09
N GLY A 710 -16.91 11.57 -11.81
CA GLY A 710 -17.08 12.81 -11.05
C GLY A 710 -15.86 13.09 -10.18
N THR A 711 -15.88 14.16 -9.38
CA THR A 711 -14.76 14.55 -8.51
C THR A 711 -15.18 14.67 -7.06
N LEU A 712 -14.42 14.04 -6.16
CA LEU A 712 -14.63 14.07 -4.71
C LEU A 712 -13.35 14.50 -3.97
N THR A 713 -13.48 15.48 -3.08
CA THR A 713 -12.43 15.87 -2.13
C THR A 713 -12.86 15.51 -0.71
N VAL A 714 -11.96 14.96 0.09
CA VAL A 714 -12.20 14.55 1.49
C VAL A 714 -11.09 15.13 2.37
N SER A 715 -11.47 15.90 3.38
CA SER A 715 -10.56 16.67 4.22
C SER A 715 -10.99 16.72 5.70
N ASP A 716 -10.13 17.34 6.52
CA ASP A 716 -10.46 17.86 7.85
C ASP A 716 -10.95 16.80 8.85
N GLY A 717 -10.25 15.67 8.93
CA GLY A 717 -10.51 14.63 9.92
C GLY A 717 -11.77 13.79 9.66
N ALA A 718 -12.34 13.84 8.45
CA ALA A 718 -13.48 13.00 8.06
C ALA A 718 -13.17 11.51 8.24
N LYS A 719 -14.13 10.76 8.79
CA LYS A 719 -13.98 9.33 9.15
C LYS A 719 -14.84 8.44 8.25
N ILE A 720 -14.24 7.48 7.55
CA ILE A 720 -14.94 6.55 6.65
C ILE A 720 -14.73 5.14 7.16
N GLN A 721 -15.68 4.64 7.97
CA GLN A 721 -15.42 3.53 8.89
C GLN A 721 -16.49 2.42 8.89
N SER A 722 -16.08 1.20 9.20
CA SER A 722 -17.00 0.07 9.46
C SER A 722 -17.95 -0.26 8.31
N ASN A 723 -17.56 -0.04 7.05
CA ASN A 723 -18.37 -0.34 5.87
C ASN A 723 -18.09 -1.76 5.36
N GLN A 724 -19.13 -2.54 5.05
CA GLN A 724 -18.98 -3.94 4.65
C GLN A 724 -18.43 -4.11 3.22
N GLY A 725 -18.56 -3.09 2.38
CA GLY A 725 -17.89 -3.03 1.07
C GLY A 725 -16.50 -2.39 1.18
N MET A 726 -16.29 -1.32 0.42
CA MET A 726 -15.05 -0.54 0.40
C MET A 726 -15.27 0.82 1.09
N GLY A 727 -14.24 1.34 1.75
CA GLY A 727 -14.28 2.69 2.34
C GLY A 727 -14.47 3.75 1.25
N ALA A 728 -13.61 3.74 0.22
CA ALA A 728 -13.81 4.45 -1.03
C ALA A 728 -13.60 3.56 -2.26
N PHE A 729 -14.41 3.75 -3.29
CA PHE A 729 -14.22 3.16 -4.62
C PHE A 729 -14.33 4.20 -5.73
N VAL A 730 -13.34 4.24 -6.61
CA VAL A 730 -13.23 5.19 -7.74
C VAL A 730 -13.12 4.42 -9.05
N GLU A 731 -13.96 4.76 -10.03
CA GLU A 731 -13.92 4.17 -11.37
C GLU A 731 -14.39 5.15 -12.47
N ASN A 732 -14.39 4.70 -13.73
CA ASN A 732 -14.91 5.42 -14.89
C ASN A 732 -14.35 6.85 -15.01
N SER A 733 -13.03 6.99 -14.84
CA SER A 733 -12.30 8.27 -14.84
C SER A 733 -12.75 9.27 -13.76
N GLY A 734 -13.35 8.76 -12.67
CA GLY A 734 -13.57 9.54 -11.45
C GLY A 734 -12.27 9.98 -10.78
N SER A 735 -12.34 11.02 -9.96
CA SER A 735 -11.20 11.61 -9.25
C SER A 735 -11.46 11.73 -7.75
N LEU A 736 -10.52 11.29 -6.92
CA LEU A 736 -10.59 11.34 -5.47
C LEU A 736 -9.33 11.98 -4.86
N SER A 737 -9.51 13.07 -4.11
CA SER A 737 -8.45 13.73 -3.35
C SER A 737 -8.70 13.57 -1.86
N ILE A 738 -7.71 13.06 -1.11
CA ILE A 738 -7.80 12.79 0.34
C ILE A 738 -6.72 13.61 1.06
N SER A 739 -7.08 14.38 2.08
CA SER A 739 -6.17 15.21 2.88
C SER A 739 -6.50 15.16 4.37
N GLY A 740 -5.76 14.40 5.17
CA GLY A 740 -5.98 14.36 6.63
C GLY A 740 -7.28 13.66 7.07
N ALA A 741 -7.76 12.68 6.30
CA ALA A 741 -8.94 11.88 6.62
C ALA A 741 -8.57 10.44 7.01
N SER A 742 -9.44 9.75 7.75
CA SER A 742 -9.20 8.38 8.21
C SER A 742 -10.18 7.36 7.65
N PHE A 743 -9.66 6.19 7.26
CA PHE A 743 -10.42 5.04 6.79
C PHE A 743 -10.12 3.85 7.71
N SER A 744 -11.13 3.28 8.36
CA SER A 744 -10.94 2.20 9.35
C SER A 744 -11.98 1.08 9.21
N SER A 745 -11.61 -0.16 9.50
CA SER A 745 -12.57 -1.28 9.60
C SER A 745 -13.45 -1.51 8.37
N ASN A 746 -12.97 -1.19 7.16
CA ASN A 746 -13.68 -1.44 5.90
C ASN A 746 -13.26 -2.82 5.34
N SER A 747 -14.22 -3.68 5.00
CA SER A 747 -13.92 -5.12 4.80
C SER A 747 -13.14 -5.45 3.52
N ILE A 748 -13.52 -4.89 2.37
CA ILE A 748 -12.90 -5.26 1.07
C ILE A 748 -11.61 -4.47 0.84
N ALA A 749 -11.70 -3.15 0.95
CA ALA A 749 -10.54 -2.26 0.90
C ALA A 749 -10.87 -0.92 1.58
N ALA A 750 -9.88 -0.26 2.17
CA ALA A 750 -10.10 1.09 2.69
C ALA A 750 -10.22 2.11 1.55
N VAL A 751 -9.32 2.10 0.58
CA VAL A 751 -9.44 2.88 -0.67
C VAL A 751 -9.08 2.00 -1.88
N ARG A 752 -9.98 1.94 -2.87
CA ARG A 752 -9.73 1.27 -4.16
C ARG A 752 -10.01 2.21 -5.34
N ALA A 753 -9.14 2.21 -6.33
CA ALA A 753 -9.40 2.85 -7.63
C ALA A 753 -9.07 1.91 -8.80
N ASN A 754 -9.94 1.92 -9.81
CA ASN A 754 -9.78 1.16 -11.05
C ASN A 754 -10.14 2.07 -12.24
N ASN A 755 -9.16 2.46 -13.07
CA ASN A 755 -9.35 3.48 -14.11
C ASN A 755 -9.91 4.80 -13.52
N GLY A 756 -9.24 5.32 -12.49
CA GLY A 756 -9.60 6.56 -11.79
C GLY A 756 -8.38 7.26 -11.20
N ALA A 757 -8.47 8.58 -11.01
CA ALA A 757 -7.40 9.41 -10.45
C ALA A 757 -7.51 9.48 -8.92
N VAL A 758 -6.37 9.35 -8.24
CA VAL A 758 -6.28 9.43 -6.77
C VAL A 758 -5.10 10.31 -6.36
N THR A 759 -5.29 11.14 -5.34
CA THR A 759 -4.23 11.89 -4.65
C THR A 759 -4.43 11.78 -3.14
N ILE A 760 -3.37 11.50 -2.39
CA ILE A 760 -3.43 11.27 -0.93
C ILE A 760 -2.36 12.10 -0.22
N THR A 761 -2.77 12.86 0.80
CA THR A 761 -1.89 13.60 1.72
C THR A 761 -2.30 13.30 3.16
N ASN A 762 -1.35 12.87 4.00
CA ASN A 762 -1.50 12.72 5.46
C ASN A 762 -2.75 11.91 5.90
N ALA A 763 -3.12 10.88 5.14
CA ALA A 763 -4.29 10.04 5.47
C ALA A 763 -3.91 8.84 6.33
N THR A 764 -4.83 8.39 7.18
CA THR A 764 -4.65 7.19 8.01
C THR A 764 -5.58 6.08 7.54
N ILE A 765 -5.04 4.87 7.36
CA ILE A 765 -5.76 3.68 6.93
C ILE A 765 -5.55 2.54 7.93
N SER A 766 -6.64 1.91 8.35
CA SER A 766 -6.64 0.56 8.93
C SER A 766 -7.78 -0.27 8.33
N THR A 767 -7.66 -1.60 8.38
CA THR A 767 -8.71 -2.52 7.92
C THR A 767 -8.95 -3.60 8.97
N THR A 768 -10.17 -4.13 9.01
CA THR A 768 -10.52 -5.32 9.80
C THR A 768 -10.09 -6.61 9.10
N ALA A 769 -10.24 -7.74 9.79
CA ALA A 769 -9.91 -9.07 9.26
C ALA A 769 -10.64 -9.38 7.94
N ALA A 770 -9.93 -10.04 7.03
CA ALA A 770 -10.37 -10.32 5.67
C ALA A 770 -11.14 -11.64 5.53
N THR A 771 -12.11 -11.68 4.61
CA THR A 771 -12.85 -12.88 4.20
C THR A 771 -12.18 -13.67 3.07
N SER A 772 -11.20 -13.08 2.38
CA SER A 772 -10.42 -13.70 1.30
C SER A 772 -9.02 -13.09 1.19
N SER A 773 -8.14 -13.69 0.39
CA SER A 773 -6.76 -13.20 0.16
C SER A 773 -6.65 -11.89 -0.62
N THR A 774 -7.77 -11.29 -1.04
CA THR A 774 -7.83 -9.96 -1.68
C THR A 774 -8.72 -8.96 -0.96
N ASP A 775 -9.42 -9.36 0.10
CA ASP A 775 -10.12 -8.44 1.00
C ASP A 775 -9.14 -7.85 2.03
N GLY A 776 -9.50 -6.75 2.71
CA GLY A 776 -8.62 -6.10 3.69
C GLY A 776 -7.35 -5.47 3.11
N VAL A 777 -7.35 -5.07 1.83
CA VAL A 777 -6.26 -4.27 1.25
C VAL A 777 -6.38 -2.81 1.73
N GLY A 778 -5.28 -2.21 2.19
CA GLY A 778 -5.29 -0.80 2.63
C GLY A 778 -5.58 0.15 1.47
N LEU A 779 -4.66 0.23 0.51
CA LEU A 779 -4.80 1.04 -0.70
C LEU A 779 -4.59 0.18 -1.96
N TRP A 780 -5.60 0.04 -2.81
CA TRP A 780 -5.52 -0.72 -4.07
C TRP A 780 -5.74 0.21 -5.27
N LEU A 781 -4.71 0.38 -6.10
CA LEU A 781 -4.75 1.19 -7.32
C LEU A 781 -4.50 0.30 -8.54
N SER A 782 -5.43 0.35 -9.50
CA SER A 782 -5.38 -0.44 -10.73
C SER A 782 -5.69 0.42 -11.97
N ALA A 783 -4.94 0.18 -13.05
CA ALA A 783 -5.09 0.85 -14.35
C ALA A 783 -5.13 2.40 -14.25
N CYS A 784 -4.12 2.99 -13.61
CA CYS A 784 -4.07 4.43 -13.37
C CYS A 784 -3.86 5.20 -14.69
N THR A 785 -4.79 6.10 -15.03
CA THR A 785 -4.71 6.94 -16.24
C THR A 785 -3.75 8.12 -16.12
N THR A 786 -3.41 8.53 -14.88
CA THR A 786 -2.46 9.60 -14.57
C THR A 786 -1.47 9.11 -13.50
N PRO A 787 -0.24 9.67 -13.43
CA PRO A 787 0.67 9.42 -12.32
C PRO A 787 0.04 9.79 -10.96
N VAL A 788 0.12 8.88 -10.00
CA VAL A 788 -0.46 9.02 -8.66
C VAL A 788 0.57 9.62 -7.70
N GLN A 789 0.14 10.50 -6.80
CA GLN A 789 0.96 11.06 -5.72
C GLN A 789 0.35 10.71 -4.35
N ILE A 790 1.17 10.10 -3.48
CA ILE A 790 0.81 9.67 -2.13
C ILE A 790 1.88 10.20 -1.16
N THR A 791 1.51 11.10 -0.25
CA THR A 791 2.41 11.70 0.74
C THR A 791 1.86 11.51 2.15
N GLY A 792 2.69 11.13 3.13
CA GLY A 792 2.28 11.04 4.54
C GLY A 792 1.21 9.99 4.84
N LEU A 793 0.96 9.05 3.94
CA LEU A 793 0.01 7.97 4.16
C LEU A 793 0.52 7.03 5.27
N GLN A 794 -0.35 6.75 6.23
CA GLN A 794 -0.13 5.76 7.29
C GLN A 794 -1.11 4.59 7.08
N VAL A 795 -0.60 3.37 7.02
CA VAL A 795 -1.38 2.13 6.87
C VAL A 795 -1.03 1.17 8.00
N THR A 796 -2.01 0.70 8.76
CA THR A 796 -1.78 -0.21 9.90
C THR A 796 -2.72 -1.43 9.85
N GLY A 797 -2.17 -2.61 10.12
CA GLY A 797 -2.94 -3.85 10.31
C GLY A 797 -3.71 -4.35 9.10
N SER A 798 -3.27 -4.05 7.86
CA SER A 798 -3.97 -4.50 6.66
C SER A 798 -4.11 -6.02 6.59
N ALA A 799 -5.32 -6.54 6.39
CA ALA A 799 -5.56 -7.98 6.39
C ALA A 799 -5.17 -8.70 5.09
N ALA A 800 -4.75 -7.95 4.06
CA ALA A 800 -3.99 -8.46 2.92
C ALA A 800 -2.75 -7.57 2.61
N ASP A 801 -2.72 -6.92 1.45
CA ASP A 801 -1.65 -5.99 1.08
C ASP A 801 -1.87 -4.61 1.75
N GLY A 802 -0.80 -3.96 2.23
CA GLY A 802 -0.89 -2.58 2.75
C GLY A 802 -1.16 -1.56 1.64
N VAL A 803 -0.30 -1.56 0.61
CA VAL A 803 -0.48 -0.80 -0.64
C VAL A 803 -0.27 -1.74 -1.82
N ARG A 804 -1.14 -1.69 -2.83
CA ARG A 804 -1.12 -2.53 -4.03
C ARG A 804 -1.29 -1.70 -5.30
N LEU A 805 -0.36 -1.87 -6.24
CA LEU A 805 -0.29 -1.13 -7.51
C LEU A 805 -0.28 -2.10 -8.70
N GLU A 806 -1.19 -1.92 -9.66
CA GLU A 806 -1.34 -2.74 -10.86
C GLU A 806 -1.54 -1.85 -12.11
N ASN A 807 -0.64 -1.89 -13.09
CA ASN A 807 -0.64 -0.97 -14.25
C ASN A 807 -0.73 0.52 -13.83
N CYS A 808 0.10 0.94 -12.87
CA CYS A 808 0.09 2.30 -12.32
C CYS A 808 1.50 2.91 -12.24
N VAL A 809 1.60 4.21 -12.54
CA VAL A 809 2.77 5.04 -12.20
C VAL A 809 2.47 5.77 -10.89
N ALA A 810 3.31 5.59 -9.87
CA ALA A 810 3.04 6.16 -8.54
C ALA A 810 4.31 6.68 -7.84
N THR A 811 4.16 7.78 -7.12
CA THR A 811 5.15 8.29 -6.16
C THR A 811 4.57 8.19 -4.75
N LEU A 812 5.34 7.59 -3.84
CA LEU A 812 5.02 7.39 -2.44
C LEU A 812 6.13 8.04 -1.61
N SER A 813 5.79 9.01 -0.76
CA SER A 813 6.76 9.94 -0.15
C SER A 813 6.38 10.46 1.23
N GLY A 814 7.32 11.15 1.88
CA GLY A 814 7.08 12.03 3.03
C GLY A 814 6.51 11.31 4.24
N ASN A 815 7.34 10.51 4.92
CA ASN A 815 6.99 9.74 6.12
C ASN A 815 5.86 8.72 5.91
N LEU A 816 5.84 8.09 4.73
CA LEU A 816 4.97 6.94 4.42
C LEU A 816 5.21 5.84 5.48
N THR A 817 4.16 5.34 6.12
CA THR A 817 4.27 4.25 7.10
C THR A 817 3.31 3.13 6.73
N VAL A 818 3.79 1.88 6.71
CA VAL A 818 2.99 0.68 6.45
C VAL A 818 3.38 -0.42 7.44
N SER A 819 2.51 -0.77 8.39
CA SER A 819 2.85 -1.73 9.44
C SER A 819 1.84 -2.87 9.61
N GLY A 820 2.37 -4.07 9.88
CA GLY A 820 1.57 -5.24 10.26
C GLY A 820 0.69 -5.84 9.15
N SER A 821 1.03 -5.63 7.87
CA SER A 821 0.28 -6.19 6.74
C SER A 821 0.30 -7.72 6.72
N ALA A 822 -0.87 -8.35 6.72
CA ALA A 822 -1.04 -9.80 6.77
C ALA A 822 -0.70 -10.54 5.46
N ASN A 823 -0.32 -9.83 4.40
CA ASN A 823 0.45 -10.35 3.27
C ASN A 823 1.71 -9.49 3.01
N ARG A 824 1.62 -8.47 2.14
CA ARG A 824 2.77 -7.64 1.72
C ARG A 824 2.59 -6.19 2.15
N GLY A 825 3.66 -5.51 2.54
CA GLY A 825 3.61 -4.08 2.86
C GLY A 825 3.27 -3.24 1.63
N ILE A 826 4.16 -3.21 0.65
CA ILE A 826 3.96 -2.53 -0.64
C ILE A 826 4.15 -3.52 -1.79
N ALA A 827 3.08 -3.81 -2.54
CA ALA A 827 3.08 -4.67 -3.70
C ALA A 827 3.04 -3.84 -5.01
N VAL A 828 4.12 -3.90 -5.78
CA VAL A 828 4.29 -3.23 -7.08
C VAL A 828 4.22 -4.30 -8.18
N LEU A 829 3.05 -4.45 -8.79
CA LEU A 829 2.72 -5.56 -9.68
C LEU A 829 2.69 -5.13 -11.16
N SER A 830 2.48 -6.10 -12.05
CA SER A 830 2.68 -6.01 -13.50
C SER A 830 2.25 -4.67 -14.13
N GLY A 831 3.11 -4.15 -15.00
CA GLY A 831 2.89 -2.87 -15.71
C GLY A 831 3.08 -1.61 -14.85
N SER A 832 3.39 -1.74 -13.55
CA SER A 832 3.57 -0.58 -12.66
C SER A 832 5.00 -0.04 -12.61
N THR A 833 5.12 1.25 -12.28
CA THR A 833 6.39 1.90 -11.93
C THR A 833 6.20 2.71 -10.65
N ALA A 834 6.95 2.37 -9.60
CA ALA A 834 6.85 3.02 -8.30
C ALA A 834 8.14 3.76 -7.91
N THR A 835 8.01 4.98 -7.40
CA THR A 835 9.07 5.66 -6.63
C THR A 835 8.64 5.69 -5.17
N ILE A 836 9.39 5.02 -4.30
CA ILE A 836 9.13 4.89 -2.87
C ILE A 836 10.25 5.62 -2.14
N SER A 837 9.89 6.63 -1.34
CA SER A 837 10.85 7.47 -0.62
C SER A 837 10.40 7.76 0.80
N TRP A 838 11.34 7.85 1.75
CA TRP A 838 11.06 8.18 3.15
C TRP A 838 9.95 7.30 3.75
N ALA A 839 10.08 5.99 3.50
CA ALA A 839 9.06 5.00 3.84
C ALA A 839 9.53 4.05 4.96
N THR A 840 8.70 3.88 5.98
CA THR A 840 8.88 2.89 7.04
C THR A 840 7.89 1.75 6.83
N VAL A 841 8.38 0.55 6.49
CA VAL A 841 7.53 -0.63 6.27
C VAL A 841 7.96 -1.77 7.18
N THR A 842 7.05 -2.25 8.04
CA THR A 842 7.41 -3.14 9.15
C THR A 842 6.43 -4.29 9.37
N GLY A 843 6.94 -5.47 9.72
CA GLY A 843 6.12 -6.55 10.28
C GLY A 843 5.24 -7.32 9.27
N SER A 844 5.44 -7.13 7.97
CA SER A 844 4.66 -7.82 6.92
C SER A 844 4.84 -9.35 7.00
N THR A 845 3.80 -10.14 6.78
CA THR A 845 3.91 -11.62 6.90
C THR A 845 4.69 -12.26 5.76
N ASN A 846 4.65 -11.66 4.56
CA ASN A 846 5.37 -12.07 3.35
C ASN A 846 6.59 -11.14 3.19
N ALA A 847 6.55 -10.18 2.26
CA ALA A 847 7.62 -9.19 2.05
C ALA A 847 7.15 -7.75 2.40
N ASN A 848 8.07 -6.92 2.89
CA ASN A 848 7.80 -5.49 3.12
C ASN A 848 7.67 -4.72 1.78
N VAL A 849 8.52 -5.02 0.78
CA VAL A 849 8.34 -4.53 -0.59
C VAL A 849 8.43 -5.69 -1.57
N TYR A 850 7.45 -5.80 -2.46
CA TYR A 850 7.31 -6.91 -3.40
C TYR A 850 7.12 -6.39 -4.82
N VAL A 851 8.09 -6.64 -5.71
CA VAL A 851 8.09 -6.14 -7.09
C VAL A 851 8.04 -7.30 -8.07
N LEU A 852 6.98 -7.38 -8.90
CA LEU A 852 6.77 -8.47 -9.85
C LEU A 852 6.26 -7.96 -11.20
N SER A 853 7.02 -8.25 -12.26
CA SER A 853 6.78 -7.77 -13.64
C SER A 853 6.67 -6.25 -13.78
N ALA A 854 7.36 -5.52 -12.89
CA ALA A 854 7.24 -4.08 -12.69
C ALA A 854 8.62 -3.41 -12.52
N SER A 855 8.64 -2.11 -12.23
CA SER A 855 9.85 -1.36 -11.86
C SER A 855 9.66 -0.58 -10.56
N ALA A 856 10.69 -0.48 -9.72
CA ALA A 856 10.64 0.24 -8.45
C ALA A 856 11.98 0.91 -8.10
N ALA A 857 11.92 2.16 -7.65
CA ALA A 857 13.04 2.89 -7.07
C ALA A 857 12.75 3.19 -5.59
N ILE A 858 13.62 2.73 -4.68
CA ILE A 858 13.48 2.85 -3.23
C ILE A 858 14.59 3.75 -2.68
N SER A 859 14.24 4.74 -1.85
CA SER A 859 15.19 5.73 -1.32
C SER A 859 14.89 6.18 0.11
N ASN A 860 15.91 6.31 0.97
CA ASN A 860 15.77 6.86 2.33
C ASN A 860 14.72 6.12 3.19
N SER A 861 14.58 4.81 3.01
CA SER A 861 13.51 3.98 3.62
C SER A 861 14.04 3.01 4.67
N VAL A 862 13.16 2.57 5.58
CA VAL A 862 13.45 1.58 6.64
C VAL A 862 12.48 0.40 6.50
N LEU A 863 13.02 -0.81 6.34
CA LEU A 863 12.28 -2.02 6.01
C LEU A 863 12.67 -3.15 6.97
N SER A 864 11.78 -3.54 7.89
CA SER A 864 12.16 -4.46 8.97
C SER A 864 11.07 -5.43 9.44
N GLY A 865 11.48 -6.47 10.17
CA GLY A 865 10.56 -7.41 10.83
C GLY A 865 9.64 -8.22 9.90
N ALA A 866 9.93 -8.31 8.60
CA ALA A 866 9.17 -9.17 7.70
C ALA A 866 9.28 -10.64 8.15
N LYS A 867 8.16 -11.38 8.13
CA LYS A 867 8.05 -12.77 8.59
C LYS A 867 8.23 -13.81 7.48
N ASN A 868 8.16 -13.40 6.21
CA ASN A 868 8.50 -14.19 5.01
C ASN A 868 7.89 -15.61 4.94
N ALA A 869 6.69 -15.80 5.49
CA ALA A 869 6.23 -17.07 6.07
C ALA A 869 5.80 -18.19 5.09
N ALA A 870 6.02 -18.05 3.78
CA ALA A 870 5.51 -19.03 2.79
C ALA A 870 6.44 -19.30 1.59
N ASN A 871 7.09 -18.26 1.03
CA ASN A 871 7.66 -18.34 -0.32
C ASN A 871 9.19 -18.21 -0.39
N GLY A 872 9.89 -18.18 0.75
CA GLY A 872 11.34 -17.96 0.81
C GLY A 872 11.83 -16.58 0.33
N HIS A 873 10.90 -15.67 -0.01
CA HIS A 873 11.21 -14.29 -0.38
C HIS A 873 11.95 -13.56 0.75
N GLY A 874 12.88 -12.68 0.41
CA GLY A 874 13.37 -11.68 1.34
C GLY A 874 12.40 -10.53 1.59
N ALA A 875 12.71 -9.71 2.60
CA ALA A 875 11.91 -8.54 2.98
C ALA A 875 11.72 -7.53 1.83
N ILE A 876 12.67 -7.51 0.89
CA ILE A 876 12.47 -6.98 -0.46
C ILE A 876 12.57 -8.14 -1.45
N PHE A 877 11.54 -8.35 -2.26
CA PHE A 877 11.58 -9.27 -3.40
C PHE A 877 11.52 -8.50 -4.72
N THR A 878 12.37 -8.86 -5.68
CA THR A 878 12.44 -8.22 -6.99
C THR A 878 12.47 -9.24 -8.13
N SER A 879 11.43 -9.21 -8.96
CA SER A 879 11.33 -9.82 -10.28
C SER A 879 10.89 -8.74 -11.28
N CYS A 880 11.82 -7.87 -11.63
CA CYS A 880 11.58 -6.62 -12.36
C CYS A 880 11.77 -6.79 -13.88
N THR A 881 10.83 -6.29 -14.67
CA THR A 881 10.90 -6.21 -16.14
C THR A 881 11.75 -5.03 -16.62
N GLY A 882 11.94 -4.02 -15.76
CA GLY A 882 12.89 -2.92 -15.95
C GLY A 882 14.00 -2.92 -14.89
N THR A 883 14.66 -1.78 -14.72
CA THR A 883 15.64 -1.58 -13.65
C THR A 883 14.96 -1.30 -12.32
N CYS A 884 15.37 -2.01 -11.27
CA CYS A 884 14.98 -1.72 -9.90
C CYS A 884 16.19 -1.16 -9.12
N SER A 885 15.97 -0.19 -8.23
CA SER A 885 17.08 0.52 -7.56
C SER A 885 16.79 0.81 -6.09
N LEU A 886 17.83 0.77 -5.27
CA LEU A 886 17.80 1.04 -3.84
C LEU A 886 18.93 2.00 -3.48
N SER A 887 18.62 2.98 -2.64
CA SER A 887 19.55 4.02 -2.18
C SER A 887 19.24 4.40 -0.74
N SER A 888 20.27 4.64 0.09
CA SER A 888 20.11 5.15 1.46
C SER A 888 19.08 4.38 2.30
N THR A 889 18.92 3.07 2.06
CA THR A 889 17.81 2.27 2.57
C THR A 889 18.32 1.27 3.61
N THR A 890 17.63 1.16 4.74
CA THR A 890 17.92 0.21 5.82
C THR A 890 17.00 -1.00 5.73
N VAL A 891 17.59 -2.20 5.71
CA VAL A 891 16.89 -3.49 5.74
C VAL A 891 17.37 -4.27 6.97
N ASP A 892 16.51 -4.44 7.97
CA ASP A 892 16.90 -4.87 9.32
C ASP A 892 16.00 -5.98 9.91
N ALA A 893 16.61 -6.95 10.59
CA ALA A 893 15.93 -7.92 11.46
C ALA A 893 14.72 -8.67 10.81
N ASN A 894 14.88 -9.14 9.57
CA ASN A 894 13.86 -9.92 8.86
C ASN A 894 14.13 -11.45 8.99
N THR A 895 13.09 -12.28 8.92
CA THR A 895 13.19 -13.74 9.16
C THR A 895 13.76 -14.57 8.01
N ALA A 896 13.88 -14.00 6.81
CA ALA A 896 14.48 -14.64 5.64
C ALA A 896 15.68 -13.81 5.13
N SER A 897 15.84 -13.72 3.80
CA SER A 897 16.78 -12.80 3.16
C SER A 897 16.38 -11.34 3.45
N GLY A 898 17.36 -10.42 3.49
CA GLY A 898 17.07 -8.98 3.47
C GLY A 898 16.52 -8.57 2.10
N ILE A 899 17.22 -8.92 1.03
CA ILE A 899 16.87 -8.60 -0.35
C ILE A 899 17.04 -9.84 -1.22
N THR A 900 15.99 -10.26 -1.93
CA THR A 900 16.02 -11.34 -2.93
C THR A 900 15.80 -10.76 -4.34
N VAL A 901 16.69 -11.12 -5.27
CA VAL A 901 16.74 -10.62 -6.65
C VAL A 901 16.69 -11.81 -7.60
N THR A 902 15.65 -11.90 -8.42
CA THR A 902 15.47 -12.98 -9.39
C THR A 902 15.14 -12.43 -10.78
N ASN A 903 15.79 -12.95 -11.83
CA ASN A 903 15.58 -12.55 -13.23
C ASN A 903 15.62 -11.03 -13.52
N SER A 904 16.27 -10.25 -12.65
CA SER A 904 16.18 -8.77 -12.60
C SER A 904 17.52 -8.08 -12.83
N THR A 905 17.49 -6.78 -13.16
CA THR A 905 18.61 -5.87 -12.93
C THR A 905 18.34 -4.99 -11.70
N VAL A 906 19.18 -5.10 -10.67
CA VAL A 906 19.06 -4.37 -9.40
C VAL A 906 20.34 -3.64 -9.06
N SER A 907 20.23 -2.38 -8.61
CA SER A 907 21.36 -1.62 -8.04
C SER A 907 21.07 -1.17 -6.60
N ILE A 908 21.95 -1.50 -5.66
CA ILE A 908 21.93 -1.11 -4.24
C ILE A 908 23.05 -0.09 -4.01
N SER A 909 22.76 1.05 -3.37
CA SER A 909 23.66 2.20 -3.39
C SER A 909 23.54 3.15 -2.18
N GLY A 910 24.41 4.15 -2.12
CA GLY A 910 24.17 5.40 -1.38
C GLY A 910 24.01 5.21 0.13
N GLN A 911 24.92 4.48 0.77
CA GLN A 911 24.92 4.19 2.22
C GLN A 911 23.71 3.35 2.69
N SER A 912 23.20 2.47 1.83
CA SER A 912 22.22 1.44 2.23
C SER A 912 22.83 0.46 3.24
N THR A 913 22.03 0.00 4.21
CA THR A 913 22.48 -0.91 5.27
C THR A 913 21.59 -2.17 5.34
N ILE A 914 22.17 -3.36 5.18
CA ILE A 914 21.42 -4.62 5.12
C ILE A 914 21.93 -5.58 6.21
N LYS A 915 21.20 -5.66 7.33
CA LYS A 915 21.74 -6.19 8.59
C LYS A 915 20.76 -7.07 9.37
N ASN A 916 21.32 -7.93 10.23
CA ASN A 916 20.60 -8.79 11.18
C ASN A 916 19.53 -9.74 10.59
N ASN A 917 19.50 -9.98 9.28
CA ASN A 917 18.53 -10.86 8.63
C ASN A 917 18.86 -12.33 8.93
N LEU A 918 17.84 -13.17 9.18
CA LEU A 918 18.04 -14.53 9.66
C LEU A 918 18.53 -15.53 8.59
N VAL A 919 18.46 -15.18 7.31
CA VAL A 919 19.06 -15.98 6.23
C VAL A 919 20.20 -15.19 5.56
N PHE A 920 19.95 -14.56 4.41
CA PHE A 920 20.97 -13.82 3.66
C PHE A 920 20.85 -12.30 3.88
N GLY A 921 21.94 -11.55 3.72
CA GLY A 921 21.84 -10.10 3.56
C GLY A 921 21.21 -9.76 2.20
N VAL A 922 21.93 -10.07 1.13
CA VAL A 922 21.45 -9.96 -0.26
C VAL A 922 21.57 -11.32 -0.95
N GLU A 923 20.60 -11.65 -1.76
CA GLU A 923 20.49 -12.90 -2.50
C GLU A 923 20.19 -12.58 -3.97
N GLY A 924 21.09 -12.92 -4.88
CA GLY A 924 20.87 -12.85 -6.32
C GLY A 924 20.77 -14.25 -6.90
N ASN A 925 19.63 -14.63 -7.46
CA ASN A 925 19.40 -15.93 -8.09
C ASN A 925 18.85 -15.78 -9.52
N ASN A 926 18.88 -16.87 -10.29
CA ASN A 926 18.24 -17.03 -11.60
C ASN A 926 18.46 -15.86 -12.59
N ASN A 927 19.57 -15.91 -13.33
CA ASN A 927 19.84 -15.04 -14.48
C ASN A 927 19.89 -13.52 -14.16
N CYS A 928 20.02 -13.10 -12.90
CA CYS A 928 20.01 -11.68 -12.54
C CYS A 928 21.32 -10.92 -12.89
N ASN A 929 21.28 -9.61 -12.66
CA ASN A 929 22.40 -8.66 -12.72
C ASN A 929 22.31 -7.71 -11.51
N LEU A 930 23.32 -7.73 -10.65
CA LEU A 930 23.28 -7.12 -9.31
C LEU A 930 24.48 -6.19 -9.10
N ASP A 931 24.24 -4.90 -8.87
CA ASP A 931 25.26 -3.90 -8.58
C ASP A 931 25.12 -3.41 -7.13
N ILE A 932 26.07 -3.75 -6.26
CA ILE A 932 26.11 -3.28 -4.87
C ILE A 932 27.25 -2.28 -4.74
N LYS A 933 26.95 -1.05 -4.32
CA LYS A 933 27.95 -0.02 -4.09
C LYS A 933 27.71 0.80 -2.83
N ASP A 934 28.78 1.35 -2.27
CA ASP A 934 28.75 2.36 -1.21
C ASP A 934 27.85 1.96 -0.01
N SER A 935 27.86 0.68 0.38
CA SER A 935 26.86 0.09 1.30
C SER A 935 27.48 -0.75 2.42
N THR A 936 26.68 -1.07 3.44
CA THR A 936 27.09 -1.92 4.58
C THR A 936 26.18 -3.12 4.74
N ILE A 937 26.76 -4.32 4.87
CA ILE A 937 26.03 -5.59 5.04
C ILE A 937 26.58 -6.27 6.30
N SER A 938 25.77 -6.48 7.35
CA SER A 938 26.33 -6.89 8.65
C SER A 938 25.46 -7.76 9.55
N GLY A 939 26.05 -8.72 10.24
CA GLY A 939 25.37 -9.50 11.29
C GLY A 939 24.29 -10.48 10.80
N ASN A 940 24.17 -10.66 9.48
CA ASN A 940 23.23 -11.60 8.87
C ASN A 940 23.64 -13.05 9.21
N SER A 941 22.65 -13.94 9.31
CA SER A 941 22.85 -15.21 10.03
C SER A 941 23.39 -16.37 9.19
N VAL A 942 23.31 -16.34 7.85
CA VAL A 942 23.77 -17.45 6.98
C VAL A 942 24.84 -17.00 5.97
N ILE A 943 24.59 -15.99 5.14
CA ILE A 943 25.54 -15.44 4.16
C ILE A 943 25.35 -13.91 4.06
N GLY A 944 26.43 -13.14 3.87
CA GLY A 944 26.35 -11.71 3.61
C GLY A 944 25.69 -11.41 2.25
N VAL A 945 26.32 -11.89 1.17
CA VAL A 945 25.79 -11.85 -0.20
C VAL A 945 25.86 -13.25 -0.83
N LEU A 946 24.72 -13.83 -1.20
CA LEU A 946 24.66 -15.04 -2.03
C LEU A 946 24.44 -14.67 -3.50
N VAL A 947 25.19 -15.30 -4.40
CA VAL A 947 25.09 -15.12 -5.85
C VAL A 947 25.00 -16.49 -6.53
N ASP A 948 23.91 -16.77 -7.23
CA ASP A 948 23.76 -17.97 -8.08
C ASP A 948 23.28 -17.58 -9.49
N ASN A 949 24.03 -17.99 -10.51
CA ASN A 949 23.74 -17.73 -11.94
C ASN A 949 23.42 -16.24 -12.24
N CYS A 950 24.09 -15.32 -11.56
CA CYS A 950 23.97 -13.87 -11.79
C CYS A 950 25.31 -13.24 -12.15
N LYS A 951 25.25 -12.05 -12.76
CA LYS A 951 26.40 -11.15 -12.84
C LYS A 951 26.35 -10.23 -11.62
N THR A 952 27.42 -10.14 -10.84
CA THR A 952 27.41 -9.32 -9.61
C THR A 952 28.64 -8.42 -9.52
N THR A 953 28.44 -7.13 -9.31
CA THR A 953 29.47 -6.16 -8.92
C THR A 953 29.29 -5.74 -7.46
N VAL A 954 30.37 -5.71 -6.69
CA VAL A 954 30.40 -5.22 -5.31
C VAL A 954 31.53 -4.20 -5.19
N THR A 955 31.21 -2.94 -4.90
CA THR A 955 32.18 -1.83 -4.91
C THR A 955 32.09 -1.00 -3.64
N ASN A 956 33.20 -0.58 -3.04
CA ASN A 956 33.21 0.32 -1.86
C ASN A 956 32.23 -0.11 -0.75
N THR A 957 32.13 -1.42 -0.51
CA THR A 957 31.09 -2.02 0.34
C THR A 957 31.73 -2.76 1.53
N THR A 958 31.14 -2.60 2.71
CA THR A 958 31.61 -3.26 3.94
C THR A 958 30.73 -4.47 4.26
N ILE A 959 31.31 -5.66 4.43
CA ILE A 959 30.60 -6.90 4.74
C ILE A 959 31.21 -7.58 5.96
N THR A 960 30.49 -7.61 7.09
CA THR A 960 31.08 -8.01 8.39
C THR A 960 30.17 -8.80 9.31
N GLY A 961 30.75 -9.71 10.09
CA GLY A 961 30.03 -10.39 11.18
C GLY A 961 28.94 -11.35 10.70
N THR A 962 29.03 -11.87 9.46
CA THR A 962 28.16 -12.95 8.99
C THR A 962 28.36 -14.18 9.88
N LYS A 963 27.28 -14.73 10.43
CA LYS A 963 27.34 -15.78 11.46
C LYS A 963 27.43 -17.18 10.84
N VAL A 964 27.93 -18.15 11.62
CA VAL A 964 27.77 -19.58 11.33
C VAL A 964 26.58 -20.09 12.12
N THR A 965 25.48 -20.40 11.45
CA THR A 965 24.25 -20.97 12.05
C THR A 965 23.98 -22.40 11.57
N VAL A 966 24.44 -22.75 10.37
CA VAL A 966 24.32 -24.08 9.74
C VAL A 966 25.62 -24.50 9.04
N ALA A 967 25.75 -25.77 8.66
CA ALA A 967 26.78 -26.18 7.71
C ALA A 967 26.68 -25.37 6.41
N GLY A 968 27.81 -25.08 5.76
CA GLY A 968 27.88 -24.15 4.61
C GLY A 968 27.88 -22.65 4.95
N SER A 969 27.25 -22.21 6.05
CA SER A 969 27.10 -20.78 6.40
C SER A 969 28.36 -20.06 6.92
N GLY A 970 28.35 -18.72 6.88
CA GLY A 970 29.38 -17.84 7.45
C GLY A 970 30.14 -16.97 6.44
N ASP A 971 29.84 -17.09 5.14
CA ASP A 971 30.57 -16.39 4.07
C ASP A 971 30.12 -14.94 3.89
N ALA A 972 31.06 -14.01 3.75
CA ALA A 972 30.74 -12.61 3.44
C ALA A 972 30.12 -12.50 2.03
N ILE A 973 30.73 -13.16 1.04
CA ILE A 973 30.19 -13.36 -0.31
C ILE A 973 30.37 -14.83 -0.70
N GLN A 974 29.29 -15.50 -1.07
CA GLN A 974 29.32 -16.82 -1.70
C GLN A 974 28.80 -16.71 -3.15
N MET A 975 29.50 -17.32 -4.10
CA MET A 975 29.18 -17.24 -5.52
C MET A 975 29.19 -18.63 -6.18
N THR A 976 28.12 -18.97 -6.89
CA THR A 976 27.96 -20.22 -7.64
C THR A 976 27.60 -19.89 -9.08
N ALA A 977 28.28 -20.52 -10.04
CA ALA A 977 28.01 -20.38 -11.48
C ALA A 977 27.93 -18.91 -11.96
N CYS A 978 28.67 -17.99 -11.32
CA CYS A 978 28.47 -16.56 -11.55
C CYS A 978 28.97 -16.12 -12.92
N LYS A 979 28.25 -15.18 -13.53
CA LYS A 979 28.48 -14.77 -14.92
C LYS A 979 29.76 -13.97 -15.08
N ALA A 980 30.35 -14.05 -16.28
CA ALA A 980 31.53 -13.30 -16.65
C ALA A 980 31.37 -11.78 -16.48
N GLY A 981 32.42 -11.12 -16.00
CA GLY A 981 32.39 -9.71 -15.62
C GLY A 981 31.73 -9.43 -14.27
N SER A 982 31.60 -10.44 -13.40
CA SER A 982 31.37 -10.24 -11.97
C SER A 982 32.67 -9.78 -11.29
N ALA A 983 32.57 -8.88 -10.31
CA ALA A 983 33.75 -8.27 -9.68
C ALA A 983 33.50 -7.80 -8.23
N VAL A 984 34.57 -7.76 -7.44
CA VAL A 984 34.62 -7.12 -6.12
C VAL A 984 35.76 -6.09 -6.12
N GLU A 985 35.46 -4.82 -5.88
CA GLU A 985 36.44 -3.72 -5.90
C GLU A 985 36.37 -2.85 -4.64
N SER A 986 37.54 -2.44 -4.12
CA SER A 986 37.69 -1.45 -3.04
C SER A 986 36.82 -1.70 -1.80
N SER A 987 36.55 -2.97 -1.48
CA SER A 987 35.56 -3.37 -0.46
C SER A 987 36.25 -3.94 0.80
N TYR A 988 35.52 -4.03 1.92
CA TYR A 988 36.06 -4.50 3.20
C TYR A 988 35.27 -5.69 3.75
N LEU A 989 35.88 -6.88 3.72
CA LEU A 989 35.25 -8.15 4.08
C LEU A 989 35.93 -8.67 5.35
N ASN A 990 35.36 -8.35 6.52
CA ASN A 990 36.03 -8.51 7.81
C ASN A 990 35.20 -9.26 8.88
N SER A 991 35.88 -10.14 9.64
CA SER A 991 35.30 -10.86 10.78
C SER A 991 34.04 -11.66 10.43
N ASN A 992 34.00 -12.31 9.26
CA ASN A 992 32.92 -13.22 8.88
C ASN A 992 33.23 -14.66 9.32
N GLY A 993 32.18 -15.40 9.69
CA GLY A 993 32.25 -16.70 10.35
C GLY A 993 32.85 -17.84 9.53
N ARG A 994 33.09 -17.64 8.23
CA ARG A 994 33.79 -18.59 7.36
C ARG A 994 34.73 -17.85 6.39
N HIS A 995 34.36 -17.66 5.12
CA HIS A 995 35.21 -17.02 4.11
C HIS A 995 34.86 -15.53 3.94
N GLY A 996 35.81 -14.74 3.42
CA GLY A 996 35.51 -13.44 2.80
C GLY A 996 34.76 -13.65 1.49
N ILE A 997 35.45 -14.17 0.46
CA ILE A 997 34.84 -14.66 -0.78
C ILE A 997 35.02 -16.18 -0.88
N PHE A 998 33.96 -16.89 -1.27
CA PHE A 998 34.03 -18.27 -1.75
C PHE A 998 33.25 -18.41 -3.06
N ALA A 999 33.96 -18.70 -4.16
CA ALA A 999 33.39 -18.71 -5.50
C ALA A 999 33.62 -20.05 -6.22
N LEU A 1000 32.57 -20.63 -6.79
CA LEU A 1000 32.58 -21.88 -7.55
C LEU A 1000 32.13 -21.62 -9.00
N THR A 1001 32.97 -22.00 -9.96
CA THR A 1001 32.68 -21.89 -11.40
C THR A 1001 32.33 -20.45 -11.82
N CYS A 1002 33.22 -19.51 -11.51
CA CYS A 1002 33.01 -18.06 -11.67
C CYS A 1002 33.98 -17.44 -12.71
N PRO A 1003 33.81 -17.74 -14.02
CA PRO A 1003 34.76 -17.35 -15.07
C PRO A 1003 35.00 -15.83 -15.15
N GLY A 1004 36.26 -15.42 -15.08
CA GLY A 1004 36.66 -14.01 -15.18
C GLY A 1004 36.34 -13.16 -13.95
N LEU A 1005 36.16 -13.76 -12.77
CA LEU A 1005 35.97 -13.03 -11.51
C LEU A 1005 37.17 -12.11 -11.21
N VAL A 1006 36.90 -10.81 -11.08
CA VAL A 1006 37.90 -9.81 -10.69
C VAL A 1006 37.75 -9.46 -9.20
N VAL A 1007 38.85 -9.45 -8.45
CA VAL A 1007 38.91 -9.00 -7.06
C VAL A 1007 40.06 -8.01 -6.94
N THR A 1008 39.77 -6.74 -6.65
CA THR A 1008 40.81 -5.71 -6.61
C THR A 1008 40.65 -4.70 -5.48
N LYS A 1009 41.78 -4.19 -4.95
CA LYS A 1009 41.84 -3.17 -3.88
C LYS A 1009 41.03 -3.52 -2.63
N THR A 1010 40.67 -4.79 -2.46
CA THR A 1010 39.73 -5.26 -1.43
C THR A 1010 40.51 -5.76 -0.24
N GLU A 1011 40.03 -5.46 0.97
CA GLU A 1011 40.65 -5.89 2.21
C GLU A 1011 39.86 -7.06 2.84
N PHE A 1012 40.57 -8.15 3.11
CA PHE A 1012 40.07 -9.40 3.66
C PHE A 1012 40.69 -9.65 5.02
N ALA A 1013 39.93 -9.38 6.09
CA ALA A 1013 40.47 -9.34 7.44
C ALA A 1013 39.77 -10.31 8.41
N ASN A 1014 40.53 -11.05 9.21
CA ASN A 1014 40.02 -11.81 10.37
C ASN A 1014 38.85 -12.80 10.08
N ASN A 1015 38.66 -13.26 8.83
CA ASN A 1015 37.61 -14.23 8.51
C ASN A 1015 38.09 -15.64 8.93
N VAL A 1016 37.19 -16.48 9.46
CA VAL A 1016 37.56 -17.72 10.16
C VAL A 1016 38.31 -18.73 9.29
N MET A 1017 38.05 -18.75 7.98
CA MET A 1017 38.65 -19.68 7.02
C MET A 1017 39.54 -18.96 6.01
N TYR A 1018 38.96 -18.46 4.91
CA TYR A 1018 39.72 -17.91 3.78
C TYR A 1018 39.48 -16.42 3.61
N GLY A 1019 40.49 -15.67 3.17
CA GLY A 1019 40.26 -14.33 2.63
C GLY A 1019 39.46 -14.41 1.32
N CYS A 1020 40.09 -14.94 0.27
CA CYS A 1020 39.44 -15.15 -1.03
C CYS A 1020 39.69 -16.57 -1.57
N GLY A 1021 38.63 -17.30 -1.90
CA GLY A 1021 38.67 -18.66 -2.44
C GLY A 1021 37.97 -18.80 -3.79
N VAL A 1022 38.60 -19.50 -4.76
CA VAL A 1022 37.98 -19.94 -6.03
C VAL A 1022 38.14 -21.44 -6.28
N LEU A 1023 37.06 -22.09 -6.71
CA LEU A 1023 37.00 -23.48 -7.14
C LEU A 1023 36.58 -23.54 -8.62
N SER A 1024 37.17 -24.47 -9.39
CA SER A 1024 36.82 -24.80 -10.78
C SER A 1024 36.65 -23.58 -11.71
N THR A 1025 37.46 -22.54 -11.50
CA THR A 1025 37.27 -21.21 -12.08
C THR A 1025 38.36 -20.87 -13.10
N THR A 1026 37.99 -20.19 -14.18
CA THR A 1026 38.91 -19.79 -15.26
C THR A 1026 39.13 -18.28 -15.29
N GLY A 1027 40.35 -17.85 -15.58
CA GLY A 1027 40.67 -16.44 -15.90
C GLY A 1027 40.45 -15.42 -14.77
N PHE A 1028 40.44 -15.84 -13.50
CA PHE A 1028 40.26 -14.94 -12.36
C PHE A 1028 41.44 -13.95 -12.21
N LEU A 1029 41.16 -12.74 -11.74
CA LEU A 1029 42.18 -11.70 -11.51
C LEU A 1029 42.07 -11.17 -10.08
N TRP A 1030 43.11 -11.41 -9.28
CA TRP A 1030 43.24 -10.90 -7.91
C TRP A 1030 44.41 -9.92 -7.83
N THR A 1031 44.16 -8.61 -7.73
CA THR A 1031 45.24 -7.62 -7.72
C THR A 1031 45.06 -6.46 -6.76
N GLN A 1032 46.16 -5.99 -6.15
CA GLN A 1032 46.19 -4.87 -5.20
C GLN A 1032 45.40 -5.10 -3.90
N ASN A 1033 45.07 -6.34 -3.53
CA ASN A 1033 44.28 -6.65 -2.34
C ASN A 1033 45.14 -6.74 -1.07
N THR A 1034 44.52 -6.51 0.08
CA THR A 1034 45.13 -6.70 1.41
C THR A 1034 44.45 -7.88 2.10
N VAL A 1035 45.20 -8.87 2.57
CA VAL A 1035 44.65 -10.14 3.06
C VAL A 1035 45.30 -10.49 4.40
N LEU A 1036 44.65 -10.15 5.51
CA LEU A 1036 45.24 -10.18 6.84
C LEU A 1036 44.50 -11.09 7.85
N SER A 1037 45.27 -11.87 8.61
CA SER A 1037 44.81 -12.60 9.81
C SER A 1037 43.61 -13.55 9.62
N ASN A 1038 43.36 -14.03 8.39
CA ASN A 1038 42.29 -15.02 8.14
C ASN A 1038 42.73 -16.41 8.65
N GLY A 1039 41.82 -17.17 9.25
CA GLY A 1039 42.18 -18.31 10.11
C GLY A 1039 42.84 -19.52 9.44
N ASN A 1040 42.71 -19.67 8.12
CA ASN A 1040 43.32 -20.78 7.36
C ASN A 1040 44.17 -20.25 6.18
N TYR A 1041 43.58 -20.01 5.00
CA TYR A 1041 44.32 -19.52 3.83
C TYR A 1041 44.07 -18.04 3.59
N GLY A 1042 45.10 -17.28 3.19
CA GLY A 1042 44.86 -15.92 2.71
C GLY A 1042 44.10 -15.93 1.38
N MET A 1043 44.71 -16.54 0.37
CA MET A 1043 44.16 -16.68 -0.97
C MET A 1043 44.23 -18.16 -1.41
N TYR A 1044 43.13 -18.73 -1.90
CA TYR A 1044 43.00 -20.17 -2.17
C TYR A 1044 42.39 -20.45 -3.55
N ALA A 1045 43.09 -21.17 -4.42
CA ALA A 1045 42.52 -21.62 -5.69
C ALA A 1045 42.59 -23.15 -5.82
N GLN A 1046 41.47 -23.79 -6.19
CA GLN A 1046 41.39 -25.23 -6.46
C GLN A 1046 40.86 -25.52 -7.87
N GLY A 1047 41.51 -26.43 -8.60
CA GLY A 1047 41.11 -26.86 -9.95
C GLY A 1047 40.96 -25.72 -10.97
N SER A 1048 41.62 -24.59 -10.73
CA SER A 1048 41.35 -23.31 -11.39
C SER A 1048 42.51 -22.88 -12.30
N THR A 1049 42.22 -22.30 -13.46
CA THR A 1049 43.24 -22.13 -14.53
C THR A 1049 43.21 -20.76 -15.22
N GLY A 1050 44.38 -20.33 -15.70
CA GLY A 1050 44.54 -19.02 -16.37
C GLY A 1050 44.40 -17.81 -15.43
N GLY A 1051 44.44 -18.03 -14.12
CA GLY A 1051 44.30 -16.96 -13.13
C GLY A 1051 45.54 -16.09 -12.99
N THR A 1052 45.36 -14.87 -12.49
CA THR A 1052 46.45 -13.95 -12.13
C THR A 1052 46.27 -13.46 -10.71
N ILE A 1053 47.32 -13.56 -9.89
CA ILE A 1053 47.38 -13.08 -8.51
C ILE A 1053 48.57 -12.13 -8.43
N SER A 1054 48.35 -10.81 -8.51
CA SER A 1054 49.45 -9.84 -8.59
C SER A 1054 49.40 -8.68 -7.59
N ASP A 1055 50.56 -8.26 -7.10
CA ASP A 1055 50.73 -7.03 -6.33
C ASP A 1055 49.87 -6.96 -5.03
N ASN A 1056 49.48 -8.12 -4.49
CA ASN A 1056 48.69 -8.22 -3.24
C ASN A 1056 49.62 -8.25 -2.01
N THR A 1057 49.10 -7.78 -0.86
CA THR A 1057 49.76 -7.88 0.45
C THR A 1057 49.02 -8.90 1.31
N VAL A 1058 49.70 -9.98 1.71
CA VAL A 1058 49.10 -11.15 2.37
C VAL A 1058 49.85 -11.44 3.67
N THR A 1059 49.20 -11.23 4.82
CA THR A 1059 49.87 -11.22 6.13
C THR A 1059 49.16 -12.04 7.21
N ASN A 1060 49.90 -12.76 8.04
CA ASN A 1060 49.39 -13.42 9.27
C ASN A 1060 48.26 -14.46 9.12
N ASN A 1061 47.94 -14.93 7.91
CA ASN A 1061 46.87 -15.91 7.69
C ASN A 1061 47.29 -17.32 8.18
N GLY A 1062 46.42 -18.10 8.81
CA GLY A 1062 46.83 -19.18 9.73
C GLY A 1062 47.73 -20.30 9.17
N ASN A 1063 47.48 -20.77 7.95
CA ASN A 1063 48.08 -22.00 7.39
C ASN A 1063 48.92 -21.76 6.13
N THR A 1064 48.44 -20.95 5.19
CA THR A 1064 49.24 -20.52 4.03
C THR A 1064 48.80 -19.14 3.55
N GLY A 1065 49.75 -18.30 3.14
CA GLY A 1065 49.45 -17.00 2.53
C GLY A 1065 48.66 -17.15 1.22
N ILE A 1066 49.28 -17.76 0.21
CA ILE A 1066 48.67 -18.06 -1.10
C ILE A 1066 48.79 -19.56 -1.37
N PHE A 1067 47.69 -20.26 -1.59
CA PHE A 1067 47.68 -21.71 -1.84
C PHE A 1067 46.97 -22.08 -3.14
N LEU A 1068 47.64 -22.85 -3.99
CA LEU A 1068 47.16 -23.34 -5.27
C LEU A 1068 47.06 -24.88 -5.24
N ALA A 1069 45.84 -25.40 -5.16
CA ALA A 1069 45.54 -26.82 -5.32
C ALA A 1069 45.17 -27.11 -6.78
N GLU A 1070 45.92 -27.96 -7.45
CA GLU A 1070 45.65 -28.43 -8.81
C GLU A 1070 45.38 -27.32 -9.84
N SER A 1071 45.99 -26.16 -9.60
CA SER A 1071 45.66 -24.89 -10.26
C SER A 1071 46.84 -24.29 -11.03
N ALA A 1072 46.51 -23.55 -12.09
CA ALA A 1072 47.47 -22.92 -13.00
C ALA A 1072 47.27 -21.41 -13.02
N ALA A 1073 48.16 -20.66 -12.36
CA ALA A 1073 48.08 -19.21 -12.23
C ALA A 1073 49.44 -18.51 -12.38
N MET A 1074 49.40 -17.22 -12.76
CA MET A 1074 50.53 -16.30 -12.65
C MET A 1074 50.47 -15.59 -11.29
N VAL A 1075 51.45 -15.83 -10.43
CA VAL A 1075 51.56 -15.25 -9.08
C VAL A 1075 52.75 -14.29 -9.08
N LYS A 1076 52.49 -12.98 -9.08
CA LYS A 1076 53.49 -11.95 -9.40
C LYS A 1076 53.56 -10.80 -8.38
N ASN A 1077 54.76 -10.36 -8.02
CA ASN A 1077 55.02 -9.18 -7.16
C ASN A 1077 54.36 -9.19 -5.76
N ASN A 1078 53.74 -10.30 -5.31
CA ASN A 1078 52.99 -10.31 -4.05
C ASN A 1078 53.94 -10.25 -2.84
N VAL A 1079 53.52 -9.56 -1.77
CA VAL A 1079 54.21 -9.54 -0.49
C VAL A 1079 53.50 -10.48 0.46
N VAL A 1080 54.15 -11.58 0.87
CA VAL A 1080 53.57 -12.62 1.72
C VAL A 1080 54.41 -12.80 2.98
N SER A 1081 53.84 -12.56 4.16
CA SER A 1081 54.63 -12.60 5.39
C SER A 1081 53.86 -12.82 6.70
N TYR A 1082 54.60 -12.99 7.80
CA TYR A 1082 54.07 -13.00 9.15
C TYR A 1082 54.82 -11.98 10.02
N THR A 1083 54.11 -11.24 10.88
CA THR A 1083 54.70 -10.31 11.86
C THR A 1083 55.16 -11.02 13.13
N THR A 1084 54.60 -12.20 13.40
CA THR A 1084 54.89 -13.06 14.55
C THR A 1084 54.71 -14.51 14.09
N PHE A 1085 55.63 -15.41 14.47
CA PHE A 1085 55.50 -16.83 14.14
C PHE A 1085 54.22 -17.41 14.77
N PRO A 1086 53.26 -17.94 13.99
CA PRO A 1086 52.05 -18.55 14.54
C PRO A 1086 52.39 -19.83 15.33
N THR A 1087 51.64 -20.07 16.40
CA THR A 1087 51.79 -21.25 17.27
C THR A 1087 51.19 -22.53 16.69
N ALA A 1088 50.37 -22.42 15.63
CA ALA A 1088 49.77 -23.54 14.94
C ALA A 1088 50.74 -24.25 13.97
N SER A 1089 50.44 -25.49 13.61
CA SER A 1089 51.28 -26.37 12.76
C SER A 1089 51.35 -26.00 11.27
N GLY A 1090 50.72 -24.88 10.86
CA GLY A 1090 50.77 -24.30 9.52
C GLY A 1090 51.79 -23.17 9.37
N GLY A 1091 51.71 -22.45 8.25
CA GLY A 1091 52.40 -21.19 8.00
C GLY A 1091 53.44 -21.25 6.87
N ASP A 1092 53.06 -21.75 5.69
CA ASP A 1092 53.83 -21.54 4.46
C ASP A 1092 53.49 -20.19 3.81
N GLY A 1093 54.41 -19.61 3.05
CA GLY A 1093 54.15 -18.38 2.30
C GLY A 1093 53.28 -18.64 1.07
N ILE A 1094 53.87 -19.29 0.06
CA ILE A 1094 53.21 -19.63 -1.21
C ILE A 1094 53.29 -21.14 -1.44
N GLY A 1095 52.14 -21.81 -1.50
CA GLY A 1095 52.02 -23.26 -1.71
C GLY A 1095 51.42 -23.61 -3.07
N LEU A 1096 51.95 -24.65 -3.70
CA LEU A 1096 51.43 -25.27 -4.91
C LEU A 1096 51.44 -26.80 -4.78
N VAL A 1097 50.28 -27.43 -4.97
CA VAL A 1097 50.12 -28.89 -5.02
C VAL A 1097 49.50 -29.26 -6.36
N GLY A 1098 50.05 -30.25 -7.06
CA GLY A 1098 49.56 -30.71 -8.36
C GLY A 1098 49.11 -32.16 -8.36
N ALA A 1099 48.10 -32.47 -9.18
CA ALA A 1099 47.70 -33.84 -9.48
C ALA A 1099 48.72 -34.54 -10.40
N VAL A 1100 48.90 -35.84 -10.18
CA VAL A 1100 49.85 -36.69 -10.92
C VAL A 1100 49.15 -37.85 -11.63
N SER A 1101 49.56 -38.12 -12.87
CA SER A 1101 49.21 -39.34 -13.59
C SER A 1101 50.46 -39.94 -14.23
N GLY A 1102 50.59 -41.27 -14.21
CA GLY A 1102 51.79 -41.97 -14.68
C GLY A 1102 53.10 -41.52 -13.99
N GLY A 1103 53.01 -41.00 -12.75
CA GLY A 1103 54.14 -40.44 -12.01
C GLY A 1103 54.62 -39.06 -12.48
N LYS A 1104 53.82 -38.32 -13.27
CA LYS A 1104 54.13 -36.96 -13.74
C LYS A 1104 52.99 -35.97 -13.43
N PRO A 1105 53.27 -34.68 -13.21
CA PRO A 1105 52.24 -33.66 -13.01
C PRO A 1105 51.41 -33.47 -14.27
N VAL A 1106 50.09 -33.63 -14.17
CA VAL A 1106 49.13 -33.34 -15.27
C VAL A 1106 48.57 -31.93 -15.22
N THR A 1107 48.70 -31.26 -14.07
CA THR A 1107 48.27 -29.87 -13.87
C THR A 1107 49.08 -28.89 -14.74
N PRO A 1108 48.45 -27.90 -15.39
CA PRO A 1108 49.17 -26.91 -16.18
C PRO A 1108 50.07 -26.04 -15.30
N LYS A 1109 51.13 -25.48 -15.92
CA LYS A 1109 52.20 -24.80 -15.19
C LYS A 1109 51.77 -23.47 -14.55
N SER A 1110 52.05 -23.33 -13.25
CA SER A 1110 51.99 -22.04 -12.54
C SER A 1110 53.32 -21.29 -12.62
N THR A 1111 53.29 -19.96 -12.53
CA THR A 1111 54.48 -19.09 -12.62
C THR A 1111 54.55 -18.15 -11.42
N PHE A 1112 55.67 -18.18 -10.70
CA PHE A 1112 55.96 -17.33 -9.55
C PHE A 1112 57.07 -16.33 -9.91
N GLU A 1113 56.72 -15.05 -10.06
CA GLU A 1113 57.65 -14.00 -10.50
C GLU A 1113 57.75 -12.85 -9.49
N GLY A 1114 58.95 -12.53 -9.02
CA GLY A 1114 59.21 -11.30 -8.25
C GLY A 1114 58.52 -11.18 -6.88
N ASN A 1115 57.94 -12.25 -6.34
CA ASN A 1115 57.24 -12.22 -5.07
C ASN A 1115 58.22 -12.09 -3.89
N GLN A 1116 57.79 -11.41 -2.82
CA GLN A 1116 58.54 -11.25 -1.58
C GLN A 1116 57.90 -12.09 -0.47
N VAL A 1117 58.54 -13.19 -0.11
CA VAL A 1117 57.98 -14.21 0.78
C VAL A 1117 58.85 -14.36 2.03
N LYS A 1118 58.40 -13.77 3.15
CA LYS A 1118 59.25 -13.43 4.30
C LYS A 1118 58.68 -13.84 5.66
N PHE A 1119 59.54 -14.28 6.58
CA PHE A 1119 59.17 -14.59 7.98
C PHE A 1119 58.13 -15.71 8.19
N ASN A 1120 57.90 -16.57 7.20
CA ASN A 1120 56.89 -17.63 7.27
C ASN A 1120 57.30 -18.76 8.25
N ASN A 1121 56.32 -19.38 8.92
CA ASN A 1121 56.53 -20.35 10.01
C ASN A 1121 57.12 -21.70 9.56
N ARG A 1122 56.91 -22.03 8.27
CA ARG A 1122 57.42 -23.24 7.64
C ARG A 1122 58.29 -22.83 6.46
N HIS A 1123 57.75 -22.90 5.24
CA HIS A 1123 58.48 -22.65 4.01
C HIS A 1123 58.11 -21.30 3.40
N GLY A 1124 59.04 -20.68 2.67
CA GLY A 1124 58.72 -19.56 1.80
C GLY A 1124 57.84 -20.05 0.66
N PHE A 1125 58.41 -20.87 -0.22
CA PHE A 1125 57.70 -21.58 -1.28
C PHE A 1125 57.63 -23.08 -0.98
N TYR A 1126 56.43 -23.66 -1.11
CA TYR A 1126 56.17 -25.10 -1.02
C TYR A 1126 55.62 -25.60 -2.36
N VAL A 1127 56.28 -26.59 -2.98
CA VAL A 1127 55.84 -27.16 -4.27
C VAL A 1127 55.86 -28.68 -4.21
N LEU A 1128 54.72 -29.32 -4.46
CA LEU A 1128 54.55 -30.78 -4.48
C LEU A 1128 53.85 -31.22 -5.77
N SER A 1129 54.40 -32.22 -6.47
CA SER A 1129 53.72 -32.91 -7.57
C SER A 1129 53.19 -32.03 -8.72
N ALA A 1130 53.75 -30.83 -8.90
CA ALA A 1130 53.23 -29.79 -9.80
C ALA A 1130 54.24 -29.33 -10.87
N GLN A 1131 53.78 -28.54 -11.84
CA GLN A 1131 54.66 -27.82 -12.77
C GLN A 1131 54.79 -26.35 -12.34
N ALA A 1132 56.01 -25.84 -12.14
CA ALA A 1132 56.24 -24.48 -11.64
C ALA A 1132 57.46 -23.77 -12.27
N ASP A 1133 57.29 -22.52 -12.69
CA ASP A 1133 58.41 -21.59 -12.86
C ASP A 1133 58.56 -20.74 -11.59
N ILE A 1134 59.74 -20.74 -10.98
CA ILE A 1134 60.09 -19.93 -9.79
C ILE A 1134 61.23 -18.99 -10.18
N ILE A 1135 60.90 -17.74 -10.54
CA ILE A 1135 61.84 -16.80 -11.17
C ILE A 1135 61.91 -15.47 -10.40
N GLY A 1136 63.11 -15.06 -9.99
CA GLY A 1136 63.37 -13.72 -9.43
C GLY A 1136 62.69 -13.40 -8.09
N ASN A 1137 62.26 -14.41 -7.34
CA ASN A 1137 61.57 -14.21 -6.05
C ASN A 1137 62.56 -14.02 -4.89
N TYR A 1138 62.06 -13.45 -3.79
CA TYR A 1138 62.78 -13.33 -2.51
C TYR A 1138 62.15 -14.29 -1.48
N ALA A 1139 62.94 -15.21 -0.93
CA ALA A 1139 62.52 -16.13 0.12
C ALA A 1139 63.42 -15.96 1.36
N GLU A 1140 63.00 -15.12 2.31
CA GLU A 1140 63.86 -14.60 3.37
C GLU A 1140 63.32 -14.84 4.80
N ASN A 1141 64.21 -15.17 5.75
CA ASN A 1141 63.89 -15.30 7.18
C ASN A 1141 62.78 -16.33 7.52
N ASN A 1142 62.48 -17.29 6.63
CA ASN A 1142 61.46 -18.31 6.88
C ASN A 1142 62.01 -19.41 7.81
N ASN A 1143 61.23 -19.86 8.78
CA ASN A 1143 61.71 -20.65 9.92
C ASN A 1143 62.21 -22.06 9.53
N ASN A 1144 61.69 -22.67 8.45
CA ASN A 1144 62.13 -23.99 7.98
C ASN A 1144 62.97 -23.91 6.69
N SER A 1145 62.40 -23.44 5.57
CA SER A 1145 63.18 -23.34 4.31
C SER A 1145 62.70 -22.24 3.37
N GLY A 1146 63.60 -21.67 2.58
CA GLY A 1146 63.21 -20.66 1.58
C GLY A 1146 62.40 -21.26 0.43
N LEU A 1147 62.93 -22.32 -0.19
CA LEU A 1147 62.27 -23.14 -1.22
C LEU A 1147 62.18 -24.59 -0.75
N TYR A 1148 61.01 -25.22 -0.88
CA TYR A 1148 60.78 -26.61 -0.50
C TYR A 1148 60.04 -27.35 -1.62
N ILE A 1149 60.79 -28.10 -2.42
CA ILE A 1149 60.32 -28.74 -3.65
C ILE A 1149 60.33 -30.27 -3.43
N GLN A 1150 59.17 -30.88 -3.50
CA GLN A 1150 58.91 -32.29 -3.19
C GLN A 1150 58.79 -33.16 -4.45
N PRO A 1151 58.84 -34.50 -4.33
CA PRO A 1151 58.89 -35.44 -5.45
C PRO A 1151 57.89 -35.21 -6.58
N ALA A 1152 58.23 -35.73 -7.76
CA ALA A 1152 57.47 -35.66 -9.01
C ALA A 1152 57.23 -34.25 -9.60
N ALA A 1153 57.59 -33.15 -8.93
CA ALA A 1153 57.45 -31.82 -9.52
C ALA A 1153 58.42 -31.58 -10.72
N ILE A 1154 57.96 -30.75 -11.67
CA ILE A 1154 58.72 -30.28 -12.83
C ILE A 1154 58.95 -28.77 -12.67
N VAL A 1155 60.20 -28.33 -12.49
CA VAL A 1155 60.48 -26.95 -12.05
C VAL A 1155 61.55 -26.22 -12.85
N THR A 1156 61.32 -24.92 -13.05
CA THR A 1156 62.33 -23.91 -13.43
C THR A 1156 62.66 -23.11 -12.17
N VAL A 1157 63.94 -22.96 -11.80
CA VAL A 1157 64.32 -22.20 -10.59
C VAL A 1157 65.48 -21.25 -10.90
N GLU A 1158 65.18 -19.99 -11.19
CA GLU A 1158 66.19 -19.04 -11.71
C GLU A 1158 66.18 -17.65 -11.03
N ASN A 1159 67.38 -17.11 -10.82
CA ASN A 1159 67.61 -15.73 -10.37
C ASN A 1159 66.96 -15.36 -9.00
N ASN A 1160 66.57 -16.34 -8.18
CA ASN A 1160 65.92 -16.10 -6.88
C ASN A 1160 66.95 -15.71 -5.80
N THR A 1161 66.53 -14.89 -4.83
CA THR A 1161 67.31 -14.59 -3.62
C THR A 1161 66.73 -15.35 -2.43
N VAL A 1162 67.54 -16.19 -1.79
CA VAL A 1162 67.10 -17.13 -0.76
C VAL A 1162 68.01 -17.02 0.47
N ALA A 1163 67.56 -16.26 1.47
CA ALA A 1163 68.44 -15.75 2.52
C ALA A 1163 67.94 -15.96 3.96
N ALA A 1164 68.85 -16.25 4.89
CA ALA A 1164 68.61 -16.29 6.34
C ALA A 1164 67.45 -17.21 6.80
N ASN A 1165 67.14 -18.27 6.05
CA ASN A 1165 66.08 -19.22 6.41
C ASN A 1165 66.57 -20.19 7.50
N GLY A 1166 65.71 -20.55 8.45
CA GLY A 1166 66.09 -21.17 9.74
C GLY A 1166 66.68 -22.57 9.68
N LYS A 1167 66.58 -23.30 8.57
CA LYS A 1167 67.32 -24.56 8.34
C LYS A 1167 67.97 -24.63 6.96
N THR A 1168 67.18 -24.47 5.89
CA THR A 1168 67.67 -24.72 4.51
C THR A 1168 67.29 -23.61 3.53
N GLY A 1169 68.19 -23.24 2.62
CA GLY A 1169 67.86 -22.40 1.48
C GLY A 1169 66.86 -23.08 0.55
N MET A 1170 67.28 -24.15 -0.13
CA MET A 1170 66.42 -25.00 -0.97
C MET A 1170 66.47 -26.47 -0.58
N VAL A 1171 65.30 -27.07 -0.36
CA VAL A 1171 65.12 -28.52 -0.23
C VAL A 1171 64.60 -29.10 -1.54
N CYS A 1172 65.28 -30.12 -2.03
CA CYS A 1172 64.91 -30.92 -3.19
C CYS A 1172 64.60 -32.36 -2.76
N GLY A 1173 63.44 -32.88 -3.14
CA GLY A 1173 63.06 -34.28 -2.99
C GLY A 1173 63.62 -35.21 -4.08
N PRO A 1174 63.63 -36.53 -3.86
CA PRO A 1174 63.95 -37.51 -4.90
C PRO A 1174 62.91 -37.48 -6.03
N GLY A 1175 63.31 -37.79 -7.27
CA GLY A 1175 62.38 -37.86 -8.41
C GLY A 1175 61.89 -36.50 -8.95
N LEU A 1176 62.55 -35.40 -8.59
CA LEU A 1176 62.35 -34.09 -9.21
C LEU A 1176 62.87 -34.03 -10.65
N THR A 1177 62.22 -33.24 -11.50
CA THR A 1177 62.73 -32.86 -12.82
C THR A 1177 62.97 -31.35 -12.88
N PHE A 1178 64.22 -30.94 -13.06
CA PHE A 1178 64.55 -29.54 -13.33
C PHE A 1178 64.55 -29.28 -14.84
N VAL A 1179 63.78 -28.29 -15.28
CA VAL A 1179 63.83 -27.76 -16.66
C VAL A 1179 65.09 -26.91 -16.81
N SER A 1180 65.32 -26.01 -15.86
CA SER A 1180 66.59 -25.32 -15.63
C SER A 1180 66.71 -24.91 -14.16
N CYS A 1181 67.95 -24.69 -13.72
CA CYS A 1181 68.24 -24.19 -12.38
C CYS A 1181 69.57 -23.42 -12.41
N ALA A 1182 69.52 -22.10 -12.23
CA ALA A 1182 70.66 -21.20 -12.43
C ALA A 1182 70.56 -19.88 -11.63
N ASN A 1183 71.71 -19.26 -11.35
CA ASN A 1183 71.85 -17.90 -10.82
C ASN A 1183 71.13 -17.60 -9.48
N ASN A 1184 70.76 -18.60 -8.68
CA ASN A 1184 70.07 -18.34 -7.41
C ASN A 1184 71.09 -17.97 -6.31
N LEU A 1185 70.85 -16.86 -5.62
CA LEU A 1185 71.69 -16.35 -4.55
C LEU A 1185 71.25 -16.96 -3.21
N PHE A 1186 72.04 -17.91 -2.71
CA PHE A 1186 71.88 -18.47 -1.36
C PHE A 1186 72.84 -17.79 -0.39
N SER A 1187 72.33 -17.27 0.73
CA SER A 1187 73.16 -16.61 1.76
C SER A 1187 72.60 -16.75 3.17
N SER A 1188 73.47 -16.86 4.18
CA SER A 1188 73.09 -16.89 5.61
C SER A 1188 72.12 -18.02 6.04
N ASN A 1189 71.87 -19.03 5.20
CA ASN A 1189 71.10 -20.22 5.57
C ASN A 1189 72.05 -21.22 6.28
N PRO A 1190 71.62 -21.98 7.32
CA PRO A 1190 72.44 -23.04 7.94
C PRO A 1190 72.84 -24.17 6.98
N THR A 1191 72.08 -24.37 5.90
CA THR A 1191 72.43 -25.21 4.76
C THR A 1191 71.85 -24.57 3.49
N ASP A 1192 72.64 -24.33 2.45
CA ASP A 1192 72.10 -23.68 1.25
C ASP A 1192 71.18 -24.61 0.44
N MET A 1193 71.58 -25.86 0.20
CA MET A 1193 70.84 -26.82 -0.62
C MET A 1193 70.97 -28.26 -0.11
N THR A 1194 69.94 -29.10 -0.30
CA THR A 1194 70.02 -30.55 -0.02
C THR A 1194 70.70 -31.34 -1.15
N PRO A 1195 71.23 -32.56 -0.91
CA PRO A 1195 72.01 -33.32 -1.90
C PRO A 1195 71.31 -33.70 -3.20
N TYR A 1196 69.97 -33.62 -3.27
CA TYR A 1196 69.21 -33.87 -4.50
C TYR A 1196 69.06 -32.62 -5.39
N CYS A 1197 69.51 -31.45 -4.94
CA CYS A 1197 69.49 -30.23 -5.74
C CYS A 1197 70.65 -30.19 -6.75
N PRO A 1198 70.42 -29.78 -8.02
CA PRO A 1198 71.50 -29.56 -8.99
C PRO A 1198 72.53 -28.54 -8.49
N THR A 1199 73.82 -28.82 -8.70
CA THR A 1199 74.90 -27.87 -8.35
C THR A 1199 74.86 -26.60 -9.18
N SER A 1200 74.26 -26.62 -10.38
CA SER A 1200 74.06 -25.44 -11.23
C SER A 1200 73.11 -24.39 -10.63
N CYS A 1201 72.28 -24.78 -9.67
CA CYS A 1201 71.27 -23.89 -9.07
C CYS A 1201 71.88 -22.66 -8.38
N LYS A 1202 73.10 -22.78 -7.85
CA LYS A 1202 73.75 -21.75 -7.03
C LYS A 1202 74.67 -20.86 -7.87
N LEU A 1203 74.59 -19.55 -7.63
CA LEU A 1203 75.51 -18.51 -8.13
C LEU A 1203 76.89 -18.59 -7.45
#